data_AF-A0A6N1DWW7-F1
#
_entry.id   AF-A0A6N1DWW7-F1
#
_cell.length_a   1.000
_cell.length_b   1.000
_cell.length_c   1.000
_cell.angle_alpha   90.00
_cell.angle_beta   90.00
_cell.angle_gamma   90.00
#
_symmetry.space_group_name_H-M   'P 1'
#
loop_
_entity.id
_entity.type
_entity.pdbx_description
1 polymer ?
#
loop_
_entity_poly.entity_id
_entity_poly.type
_entity_poly.pdbx_seq_one_letter_code
_entity_poly.pdbx_strand_id
1 'polypeptide(L)'
;MKLNKKIFSSIILLGTSSVSIISCAQQTPKSTSKHVEKDHEATSDNINNKINNDSETNTKQDDQQKENQVQNPKHTEEGNPTENTGKTQETETNSNGSTEHTGESKEPSSENSTTSPDNQTKNKDFNFNEYFKLSENDKFDYQMKYLNNLENSFNIRQTNITQESKNKFNEIAHKLNFLDYDTLNKLGANLPSYDQNGNYNGMLIQQNDPGAVQGIADSYNKDPYKSIGLARTLTNETYLNIAKQTFQITFNIYPITNDSKEKEELIKIMNFDDDLSLMINFVEDQVTKNQLKDELERNKVTWTKTDKSNFLFKKIWGILLKQNNDNFLNPIKTLNQYKKYFDQNFIKFNEEINKLNISEGTKNRVKDYVVNNNNFYALNYNILNSDQYNSGSGTAFIIDYLEPSDKNKYPTKFYFMTNYHVVNGFDLKNIKNISLARLNNEYNQLNKTLKVVGNDINIPKIYFNPTSYNKVVDGRDFLNTSPSQYSTNKDDKNQEYLDFAIFEIDFEKLFNDQEQMYANSFLNANSAEELAQKVTNNYALLPEDKKIGFLSYDYLNEYSKMNKDETNSNKLDSDKDQLYALSYPSTKTRHLNDFYLELNEEEKLKNSDQLEDANSKFSLWTNQTYEYYNKPNLMSEISKDILDQGGELSSTISMRSFKDKAGVFDKFIHAPSSTGKLFHSKDDGLDYYEAGLGYALKNYSPAGGSSGSSIRTKDNKLVSIITTGYARSMLSASLAIRSNGYNLEQLYGDYNMPQYDIIYGTGKDQKTSYREAIKSYLEKNSVQNKTHLFKNGFETENIDQAFVFKK
;
A
#
# COMPACT_ATOMS: atom_id res chain seq x y z
N MET A 1 8.45 5.05 21.43
CA MET A 1 8.37 3.59 21.31
C MET A 1 8.90 3.04 19.97
N LYS A 2 8.31 3.32 18.79
CA LYS A 2 8.87 2.87 17.49
C LYS A 2 10.29 3.42 17.23
N LEU A 3 10.55 4.69 17.58
CA LEU A 3 11.86 5.34 17.50
C LEU A 3 12.94 4.54 18.26
N ASN A 4 12.62 4.10 19.48
CA ASN A 4 13.48 3.27 20.32
C ASN A 4 13.95 2.01 19.57
N LYS A 5 13.05 1.31 18.87
CA LYS A 5 13.39 0.06 18.16
C LYS A 5 14.31 0.26 16.96
N LYS A 6 14.17 1.35 16.19
CA LYS A 6 15.10 1.65 15.07
C LYS A 6 16.51 1.92 15.59
N ILE A 7 16.65 2.83 16.56
CA ILE A 7 17.94 3.16 17.17
C ILE A 7 18.58 1.92 17.83
N PHE A 8 17.77 1.09 18.51
CA PHE A 8 18.21 -0.18 19.10
C PHE A 8 18.74 -1.18 18.04
N SER A 9 18.06 -1.35 16.89
CA SER A 9 18.56 -2.19 15.79
C SER A 9 19.87 -1.66 15.19
N SER A 10 19.99 -0.35 14.98
CA SER A 10 21.22 0.27 14.50
C SER A 10 22.38 0.10 15.48
N ILE A 11 22.14 0.21 16.79
CA ILE A 11 23.13 -0.02 17.84
C ILE A 11 23.51 -1.52 17.96
N ILE A 12 22.57 -2.45 17.72
CA ILE A 12 22.83 -3.90 17.79
C ILE A 12 23.61 -4.43 16.59
N LEU A 13 23.37 -3.94 15.37
CA LEU A 13 24.22 -4.28 14.21
C LEU A 13 25.68 -3.85 14.43
N LEU A 14 25.91 -2.80 15.22
CA LEU A 14 27.23 -2.32 15.62
C LEU A 14 27.85 -3.12 16.81
N GLY A 15 27.18 -4.17 17.29
CA GLY A 15 27.61 -4.98 18.44
C GLY A 15 28.14 -6.38 18.10
N THR A 16 27.73 -6.98 16.98
CA THR A 16 28.10 -8.38 16.65
C THR A 16 29.48 -8.53 16.01
N SER A 17 30.04 -7.47 15.44
CA SER A 17 31.28 -7.50 14.64
C SER A 17 32.58 -7.38 15.44
N SER A 18 32.53 -7.27 16.78
CA SER A 18 33.73 -7.01 17.61
C SER A 18 33.85 -7.85 18.89
N VAL A 19 33.01 -8.87 19.09
CA VAL A 19 33.03 -9.70 20.31
C VAL A 19 34.01 -10.89 20.23
N SER A 20 34.30 -11.39 19.03
CA SER A 20 35.00 -12.67 18.82
C SER A 20 36.52 -12.68 19.04
N ILE A 21 37.12 -11.63 19.60
CA ILE A 21 38.60 -11.47 19.65
C ILE A 21 39.16 -11.37 21.09
N ILE A 22 38.34 -11.15 22.13
CA ILE A 22 38.83 -10.90 23.50
C ILE A 22 38.29 -11.95 24.50
N SER A 23 38.64 -13.22 24.29
CA SER A 23 38.53 -14.28 25.32
C SER A 23 39.30 -15.56 24.94
N CYS A 24 40.61 -15.61 25.25
CA CYS A 24 41.34 -16.80 25.77
C CYS A 24 42.87 -16.62 25.67
N ALA A 25 43.51 -16.12 26.72
CA ALA A 25 44.97 -16.13 26.83
C ALA A 25 45.45 -16.05 28.30
N GLN A 26 45.49 -17.20 29.00
CA GLN A 26 46.52 -17.54 30.00
C GLN A 26 46.24 -18.90 30.67
N GLN A 27 46.81 -19.99 30.11
CA GLN A 27 47.49 -21.03 30.88
C GLN A 27 48.32 -21.93 29.96
N THR A 28 49.59 -22.06 30.29
CA THR A 28 50.64 -22.87 29.66
C THR A 28 51.41 -23.55 30.81
N PRO A 29 52.05 -24.74 30.68
CA PRO A 29 53.06 -24.92 29.61
C PRO A 29 53.46 -26.35 29.14
N LYS A 30 54.37 -26.35 28.15
CA LYS A 30 55.43 -27.31 27.75
C LYS A 30 55.18 -28.26 26.56
N SER A 31 56.18 -28.22 25.64
CA SER A 31 56.64 -29.26 24.68
C SER A 31 55.67 -29.78 23.61
N THR A 32 56.00 -30.09 22.35
CA THR A 32 57.19 -29.93 21.44
C THR A 32 56.72 -30.39 20.03
N SER A 33 57.28 -30.06 18.86
CA SER A 33 58.33 -29.11 18.37
C SER A 33 58.34 -29.16 16.81
N LYS A 34 59.13 -28.30 16.12
CA LYS A 34 59.38 -28.26 14.65
C LYS A 34 58.18 -27.71 13.84
N HIS A 35 58.34 -26.69 12.98
CA HIS A 35 59.01 -26.64 11.65
C HIS A 35 58.27 -27.48 10.58
N VAL A 36 58.00 -27.00 9.36
CA VAL A 36 58.38 -25.72 8.71
C VAL A 36 57.38 -25.27 7.61
N GLU A 37 57.50 -24.00 7.21
CA GLU A 37 57.28 -23.36 5.89
C GLU A 37 57.01 -24.27 4.63
N LYS A 38 56.37 -23.83 3.52
CA LYS A 38 56.03 -22.48 3.03
C LYS A 38 55.07 -22.41 1.81
N ASP A 39 54.76 -21.17 1.43
CA ASP A 39 54.49 -20.58 0.10
C ASP A 39 53.23 -20.93 -0.73
N HIS A 40 52.62 -19.85 -1.26
CA HIS A 40 51.74 -19.79 -2.43
C HIS A 40 52.52 -19.20 -3.62
N GLU A 41 52.32 -19.74 -4.82
CA GLU A 41 52.26 -19.05 -6.13
C GLU A 41 51.76 -20.12 -7.14
N ALA A 42 50.67 -19.97 -7.91
CA ALA A 42 50.22 -18.93 -8.84
C ALA A 42 50.91 -18.99 -10.22
N THR A 43 50.21 -19.54 -11.21
CA THR A 43 50.32 -19.19 -12.65
C THR A 43 49.13 -19.75 -13.43
N SER A 44 48.89 -19.23 -14.63
CA SER A 44 47.82 -19.58 -15.56
C SER A 44 48.22 -20.69 -16.55
N ASP A 45 47.26 -21.22 -17.32
CA ASP A 45 47.20 -20.99 -18.78
C ASP A 45 46.01 -21.67 -19.51
N ASN A 46 45.75 -21.22 -20.74
CA ASN A 46 44.66 -21.68 -21.61
C ASN A 46 45.06 -22.92 -22.45
N ILE A 47 44.14 -23.85 -22.66
CA ILE A 47 44.14 -24.76 -23.83
C ILE A 47 42.72 -24.85 -24.43
N ASN A 48 42.65 -24.98 -25.75
CA ASN A 48 41.44 -24.96 -26.58
C ASN A 48 41.12 -26.36 -27.19
N ASN A 49 39.94 -26.46 -27.83
CA ASN A 49 39.38 -27.56 -28.65
C ASN A 49 38.39 -28.51 -27.92
N LYS A 50 37.14 -28.83 -28.35
CA LYS A 50 36.38 -28.80 -29.65
C LYS A 50 36.41 -30.15 -30.42
N ILE A 51 35.30 -30.49 -31.12
CA ILE A 51 35.04 -31.67 -32.02
C ILE A 51 34.73 -32.96 -31.22
N ASN A 52 33.72 -33.82 -31.48
CA ASN A 52 32.52 -33.87 -32.36
C ASN A 52 31.34 -34.52 -31.55
N ASN A 53 30.03 -34.45 -31.84
CA ASN A 53 29.18 -34.51 -33.06
C ASN A 53 28.73 -35.93 -33.47
N ASP A 54 27.55 -36.02 -34.12
CA ASP A 54 26.88 -37.21 -34.74
C ASP A 54 26.16 -38.19 -33.77
N SER A 55 24.98 -38.79 -34.06
CA SER A 55 23.98 -38.59 -35.15
C SER A 55 22.64 -39.35 -34.88
N GLU A 56 21.52 -38.84 -35.43
CA GLU A 56 20.39 -39.52 -36.16
C GLU A 56 19.85 -40.93 -35.77
N THR A 57 18.56 -41.31 -35.94
CA THR A 57 17.27 -40.71 -36.42
C THR A 57 16.09 -41.43 -35.65
N ASN A 58 14.84 -41.77 -36.07
CA ASN A 58 14.05 -41.73 -37.33
C ASN A 58 12.52 -41.96 -37.09
N THR A 59 11.67 -41.70 -38.11
CA THR A 59 10.28 -42.19 -38.37
C THR A 59 9.18 -42.06 -37.28
N LYS A 60 8.01 -41.40 -37.51
CA LYS A 60 6.84 -41.72 -38.38
C LYS A 60 5.96 -42.89 -37.86
N GLN A 61 4.62 -42.95 -38.00
CA GLN A 61 3.64 -42.25 -38.88
C GLN A 61 2.18 -42.37 -38.33
N ASP A 62 1.24 -41.54 -38.83
CA ASP A 62 -0.22 -41.80 -39.08
C ASP A 62 -1.22 -42.23 -37.96
N ASP A 63 -2.56 -42.04 -38.05
CA ASP A 63 -3.46 -41.11 -38.79
C ASP A 63 -4.94 -41.27 -38.27
N GLN A 64 -5.85 -40.33 -38.61
CA GLN A 64 -7.34 -40.34 -38.51
C GLN A 64 -8.00 -40.41 -37.09
N GLN A 65 -9.24 -39.95 -36.76
CA GLN A 65 -10.34 -39.11 -37.33
C GLN A 65 -11.71 -39.82 -37.13
N LYS A 66 -12.65 -39.27 -36.32
CA LYS A 66 -14.11 -39.09 -36.62
C LYS A 66 -15.01 -38.72 -35.43
N GLU A 67 -16.22 -38.26 -35.78
CA GLU A 67 -17.31 -37.76 -34.92
C GLU A 67 -18.40 -38.83 -34.66
N ASN A 68 -19.19 -38.64 -33.58
CA ASN A 68 -20.68 -38.74 -33.48
C ASN A 68 -21.06 -38.88 -31.98
N GLN A 69 -21.85 -38.00 -31.37
CA GLN A 69 -23.30 -37.75 -31.51
C GLN A 69 -24.23 -38.80 -30.89
N VAL A 70 -24.94 -38.35 -29.85
CA VAL A 70 -26.36 -38.65 -29.49
C VAL A 70 -26.76 -40.10 -29.18
N GLN A 71 -27.11 -40.36 -27.90
CA GLN A 71 -28.49 -40.73 -27.54
C GLN A 71 -28.78 -40.55 -26.04
N ASN A 72 -30.07 -40.43 -25.71
CA ASN A 72 -30.63 -40.20 -24.37
C ASN A 72 -31.92 -41.05 -24.23
N PRO A 73 -32.21 -41.65 -23.07
CA PRO A 73 -33.60 -41.93 -22.69
C PRO A 73 -33.98 -41.45 -21.27
N LYS A 74 -35.23 -41.00 -21.15
CA LYS A 74 -35.93 -40.67 -19.89
C LYS A 74 -36.41 -41.95 -19.17
N HIS A 75 -36.76 -41.87 -17.87
CA HIS A 75 -38.16 -41.95 -17.40
C HIS A 75 -38.38 -41.82 -15.87
N THR A 76 -39.49 -41.15 -15.46
CA THR A 76 -40.31 -41.26 -14.20
C THR A 76 -39.61 -41.05 -12.82
N GLU A 77 -40.14 -40.32 -11.82
CA GLU A 77 -41.46 -40.38 -11.10
C GLU A 77 -41.62 -41.70 -10.30
N GLU A 78 -42.03 -41.79 -9.02
CA GLU A 78 -42.55 -40.89 -7.95
C GLU A 78 -41.84 -41.20 -6.58
N GLY A 79 -42.04 -40.54 -5.42
CA GLY A 79 -42.76 -39.31 -5.04
C GLY A 79 -43.22 -39.26 -3.55
N ASN A 80 -43.34 -38.04 -2.98
CA ASN A 80 -44.04 -37.63 -1.73
C ASN A 80 -43.54 -38.06 -0.31
N PRO A 81 -43.98 -37.37 0.79
CA PRO A 81 -43.17 -37.17 2.01
C PRO A 81 -43.86 -37.52 3.35
N THR A 82 -43.20 -37.22 4.48
CA THR A 82 -43.85 -36.98 5.80
C THR A 82 -43.09 -35.96 6.66
N GLU A 83 -43.83 -35.14 7.39
CA GLU A 83 -43.34 -34.27 8.48
C GLU A 83 -43.25 -35.05 9.80
N ASN A 84 -42.49 -34.55 10.80
CA ASN A 84 -42.95 -34.60 12.20
C ASN A 84 -42.32 -33.53 13.11
N THR A 85 -42.92 -33.30 14.27
CA THR A 85 -42.66 -32.17 15.18
C THR A 85 -42.33 -32.60 16.63
N GLY A 86 -41.63 -31.75 17.38
CA GLY A 86 -41.47 -31.84 18.85
C GLY A 86 -40.08 -31.37 19.31
N LYS A 87 -39.92 -30.19 19.92
CA LYS A 87 -40.24 -29.78 21.32
C LYS A 87 -39.28 -30.30 22.40
N THR A 88 -38.30 -29.45 22.71
CA THR A 88 -37.91 -28.96 24.06
C THR A 88 -38.08 -29.87 25.29
N GLN A 89 -36.99 -30.05 26.04
CA GLN A 89 -37.00 -29.76 27.48
C GLN A 89 -35.60 -29.36 28.00
N GLU A 90 -35.57 -28.63 29.11
CA GLU A 90 -34.36 -28.11 29.78
C GLU A 90 -34.04 -28.94 31.04
N THR A 91 -32.77 -28.97 31.45
CA THR A 91 -32.38 -29.12 32.87
C THR A 91 -31.02 -28.46 33.11
N GLU A 92 -30.94 -27.58 34.12
CA GLU A 92 -29.69 -27.08 34.69
C GLU A 92 -29.16 -28.04 35.77
N THR A 93 -27.84 -28.06 35.99
CA THR A 93 -27.26 -28.23 37.34
C THR A 93 -25.87 -27.61 37.41
N ASN A 94 -25.61 -26.80 38.44
CA ASN A 94 -24.28 -26.32 38.83
C ASN A 94 -23.75 -27.14 40.02
N SER A 95 -22.43 -27.37 40.08
CA SER A 95 -21.73 -27.60 41.35
C SER A 95 -20.23 -27.25 41.25
N ASN A 96 -19.70 -26.59 42.28
CA ASN A 96 -18.27 -26.32 42.47
C ASN A 96 -17.66 -27.36 43.42
N GLY A 97 -16.36 -27.67 43.28
CA GLY A 97 -15.64 -28.57 44.17
C GLY A 97 -14.11 -28.48 44.10
N SER A 98 -13.51 -27.83 45.10
CA SER A 98 -12.10 -27.90 45.51
C SER A 98 -11.78 -29.24 46.20
N THR A 99 -10.56 -29.77 46.39
CA THR A 99 -9.15 -29.42 46.05
C THR A 99 -8.27 -30.64 46.42
N GLU A 100 -7.04 -30.76 45.90
CA GLU A 100 -5.76 -30.97 46.64
C GLU A 100 -4.61 -31.50 45.74
N HIS A 101 -3.38 -31.57 46.29
CA HIS A 101 -2.12 -31.71 45.55
C HIS A 101 -1.53 -33.13 45.51
N THR A 102 -0.93 -33.50 44.36
CA THR A 102 0.40 -34.14 44.21
C THR A 102 0.75 -34.18 42.70
N GLY A 103 2.03 -34.17 42.27
CA GLY A 103 3.23 -34.03 43.08
C GLY A 103 4.55 -34.50 42.44
N GLU A 104 4.77 -34.40 41.12
CA GLU A 104 6.09 -34.72 40.52
C GLU A 104 6.38 -33.94 39.23
N SER A 105 7.66 -33.80 38.87
CA SER A 105 8.15 -32.82 37.86
C SER A 105 8.79 -33.45 36.63
N LYS A 106 8.43 -32.99 35.43
CA LYS A 106 9.21 -33.14 34.18
C LYS A 106 9.21 -31.85 33.36
N GLU A 107 10.11 -31.80 32.39
CA GLU A 107 10.59 -30.59 31.72
C GLU A 107 9.54 -29.92 30.80
N PRO A 108 9.57 -28.60 30.62
CA PRO A 108 8.64 -27.89 29.75
C PRO A 108 9.00 -28.10 28.27
N SER A 109 8.14 -28.81 27.54
CA SER A 109 8.04 -28.66 26.09
C SER A 109 7.69 -27.20 25.76
N SER A 110 8.37 -26.62 24.76
CA SER A 110 8.10 -25.24 24.32
C SER A 110 6.85 -25.19 23.42
N GLU A 111 5.70 -25.58 23.95
CA GLU A 111 4.42 -25.24 23.34
C GLU A 111 4.25 -23.72 23.40
N ASN A 112 4.43 -23.06 22.25
CA ASN A 112 3.91 -21.72 22.05
C ASN A 112 2.39 -21.81 22.04
N SER A 113 1.79 -21.79 23.23
CA SER A 113 0.36 -21.62 23.40
C SER A 113 -0.02 -20.26 22.80
N THR A 114 -0.51 -20.32 21.56
CA THR A 114 -1.24 -19.21 20.94
C THR A 114 -2.50 -19.01 21.76
N THR A 115 -2.41 -18.13 22.75
CA THR A 115 -3.55 -17.69 23.55
C THR A 115 -4.53 -16.99 22.62
N SER A 116 -5.45 -17.78 22.07
CA SER A 116 -6.55 -17.29 21.26
C SER A 116 -7.28 -16.21 22.08
N PRO A 117 -7.37 -14.96 21.58
CA PRO A 117 -8.23 -13.97 22.18
C PRO A 117 -9.66 -14.29 21.75
N ASP A 118 -10.22 -15.38 22.30
CA ASP A 118 -11.57 -15.91 22.06
C ASP A 118 -12.65 -15.05 22.74
N ASN A 119 -12.45 -13.73 22.63
CA ASN A 119 -13.10 -12.65 23.35
C ASN A 119 -13.57 -11.55 22.39
N GLN A 120 -13.79 -11.90 21.12
CA GLN A 120 -14.90 -11.31 20.37
C GLN A 120 -16.12 -12.20 20.58
N THR A 121 -16.88 -11.87 21.63
CA THR A 121 -18.18 -12.48 21.89
C THR A 121 -19.04 -12.46 20.63
N LYS A 122 -19.71 -13.57 20.31
CA LYS A 122 -20.82 -13.55 19.37
C LYS A 122 -21.84 -12.52 19.87
N ASN A 123 -22.01 -11.42 19.14
CA ASN A 123 -22.86 -10.28 19.50
C ASN A 123 -24.34 -10.72 19.60
N LYS A 124 -24.75 -11.24 20.76
CA LYS A 124 -26.09 -11.81 20.98
C LYS A 124 -27.22 -10.79 20.86
N ASP A 125 -26.91 -9.51 21.02
CA ASP A 125 -27.90 -8.43 21.13
C ASP A 125 -28.06 -7.60 19.84
N PHE A 126 -27.30 -7.87 18.77
CA PHE A 126 -27.43 -7.15 17.49
C PHE A 126 -28.44 -7.82 16.56
N ASN A 127 -29.62 -7.23 16.39
CA ASN A 127 -30.71 -7.82 15.63
C ASN A 127 -30.59 -7.52 14.12
N PHE A 128 -29.82 -8.34 13.40
CA PHE A 128 -29.66 -8.21 11.95
C PHE A 128 -30.99 -8.22 11.16
N ASN A 129 -31.99 -8.98 11.62
CA ASN A 129 -33.32 -9.08 10.98
C ASN A 129 -34.18 -7.80 11.10
N GLU A 130 -33.79 -6.89 11.99
CA GLU A 130 -34.35 -5.55 12.14
C GLU A 130 -33.46 -4.55 11.40
N TYR A 131 -32.14 -4.59 11.63
CA TYR A 131 -31.15 -3.73 10.98
C TYR A 131 -31.27 -3.70 9.45
N PHE A 132 -31.43 -4.84 8.78
CA PHE A 132 -31.55 -4.88 7.31
C PHE A 132 -32.85 -4.26 6.76
N LYS A 133 -33.81 -3.89 7.61
CA LYS A 133 -35.07 -3.21 7.23
C LYS A 133 -35.07 -1.71 7.53
N LEU A 134 -34.01 -1.20 8.19
CA LEU A 134 -33.86 0.20 8.55
C LEU A 134 -33.39 1.04 7.35
N SER A 135 -33.69 2.34 7.34
CA SER A 135 -33.06 3.27 6.41
C SER A 135 -31.55 3.38 6.71
N GLU A 136 -30.73 3.84 5.76
CA GLU A 136 -29.27 3.98 6.00
C GLU A 136 -28.94 4.92 7.18
N ASN A 137 -29.78 5.93 7.42
CA ASN A 137 -29.66 6.84 8.57
C ASN A 137 -29.97 6.10 9.88
N ASP A 138 -31.08 5.35 9.92
CA ASP A 138 -31.45 4.52 11.06
C ASP A 138 -30.44 3.39 11.33
N LYS A 139 -29.86 2.77 10.29
CA LYS A 139 -28.76 1.79 10.37
C LYS A 139 -27.51 2.40 11.02
N PHE A 140 -27.19 3.66 10.73
CA PHE A 140 -26.10 4.36 11.39
C PHE A 140 -26.37 4.54 12.88
N ASP A 141 -27.54 5.08 13.24
CA ASP A 141 -27.90 5.32 14.65
C ASP A 141 -28.09 4.01 15.44
N TYR A 142 -28.48 2.91 14.79
CA TYR A 142 -28.51 1.57 15.37
C TYR A 142 -27.10 1.05 15.69
N GLN A 143 -26.15 1.15 14.75
CA GLN A 143 -24.74 0.78 14.99
C GLN A 143 -24.10 1.68 16.06
N MET A 144 -24.38 2.99 16.07
CA MET A 144 -23.86 3.91 17.08
C MET A 144 -24.32 3.56 18.49
N LYS A 145 -25.60 3.20 18.69
CA LYS A 145 -26.10 2.71 19.99
C LYS A 145 -25.33 1.48 20.46
N TYR A 146 -25.07 0.52 19.57
CA TYR A 146 -24.29 -0.68 19.90
C TYR A 146 -22.84 -0.34 20.30
N LEU A 147 -22.20 0.59 19.59
CA LEU A 147 -20.81 1.01 19.82
C LEU A 147 -20.64 2.06 20.93
N ASN A 148 -21.73 2.54 21.52
CA ASN A 148 -21.71 3.30 22.78
C ASN A 148 -21.48 2.38 23.98
N ASN A 149 -21.99 1.14 23.95
CA ASN A 149 -21.72 0.13 25.00
C ASN A 149 -20.24 -0.31 25.07
N LEU A 150 -19.38 0.17 24.15
CA LEU A 150 -17.93 -0.09 24.10
C LEU A 150 -17.08 1.16 24.43
N GLU A 151 -17.65 2.09 25.20
CA GLU A 151 -17.13 3.44 25.51
C GLU A 151 -15.62 3.55 25.80
N ASN A 152 -15.03 2.56 26.48
CA ASN A 152 -13.60 2.50 26.83
C ASN A 152 -12.62 2.48 25.63
N SER A 153 -13.10 2.44 24.39
CA SER A 153 -12.29 2.17 23.19
C SER A 153 -11.86 3.42 22.41
N PHE A 154 -12.43 4.61 22.69
CA PHE A 154 -12.25 5.80 21.85
C PHE A 154 -11.57 6.95 22.60
N ASN A 155 -10.52 7.53 21.99
CA ASN A 155 -9.78 8.68 22.54
C ASN A 155 -10.52 10.00 22.24
N ILE A 156 -11.64 10.23 22.93
CA ILE A 156 -12.42 11.48 22.81
C ILE A 156 -11.55 12.67 23.25
N ARG A 157 -11.39 13.67 22.37
CA ARG A 157 -10.58 14.86 22.67
C ARG A 157 -11.38 15.85 23.49
N GLN A 158 -10.76 16.44 24.50
CA GLN A 158 -11.31 17.60 25.19
C GLN A 158 -11.24 18.81 24.25
N THR A 159 -12.32 19.60 24.18
CA THR A 159 -12.44 20.76 23.30
C THR A 159 -13.15 21.89 24.05
N ASN A 160 -12.85 23.14 23.68
CA ASN A 160 -13.40 24.33 24.35
C ASN A 160 -14.76 24.77 23.77
N ILE A 161 -15.48 23.89 23.09
CA ILE A 161 -16.75 24.24 22.44
C ILE A 161 -17.84 24.53 23.49
N THR A 162 -18.58 25.63 23.31
CA THR A 162 -19.75 25.92 24.15
C THR A 162 -20.93 25.03 23.75
N GLN A 163 -21.89 24.81 24.65
CA GLN A 163 -23.10 24.06 24.30
C GLN A 163 -23.91 24.78 23.19
N GLU A 164 -23.83 26.11 23.11
CA GLU A 164 -24.48 26.91 22.07
C GLU A 164 -23.84 26.67 20.69
N SER A 165 -22.51 26.78 20.57
CA SER A 165 -21.78 26.48 19.33
C SER A 165 -21.97 25.02 18.90
N LYS A 166 -22.01 24.08 19.86
CA LYS A 166 -22.30 22.66 19.60
C LYS A 166 -23.73 22.47 19.06
N ASN A 167 -24.74 23.10 19.68
CA ASN A 167 -26.12 23.03 19.21
C ASN A 167 -26.25 23.57 17.78
N LYS A 168 -25.63 24.72 17.49
CA LYS A 168 -25.62 25.34 16.15
C LYS A 168 -24.94 24.45 15.10
N PHE A 169 -23.81 23.82 15.43
CA PHE A 169 -23.17 22.84 14.55
C PHE A 169 -24.10 21.65 14.28
N ASN A 170 -24.68 21.08 15.34
CA ASN A 170 -25.54 19.91 15.24
C ASN A 170 -26.82 20.19 14.42
N GLU A 171 -27.41 21.40 14.52
CA GLU A 171 -28.57 21.81 13.71
C GLU A 171 -28.27 21.74 12.22
N ILE A 172 -27.15 22.31 11.79
CA ILE A 172 -26.70 22.29 10.39
C ILE A 172 -26.32 20.86 9.97
N ALA A 173 -25.66 20.09 10.85
CA ALA A 173 -25.29 18.71 10.57
C ALA A 173 -26.53 17.83 10.34
N HIS A 174 -27.55 17.95 11.19
CA HIS A 174 -28.83 17.25 11.03
C HIS A 174 -29.52 17.61 9.70
N LYS A 175 -29.53 18.89 9.30
CA LYS A 175 -30.09 19.32 8.01
C LYS A 175 -29.38 18.67 6.81
N LEU A 176 -28.08 18.41 6.91
CA LEU A 176 -27.26 17.82 5.83
C LEU A 176 -27.14 16.28 5.91
N ASN A 177 -27.83 15.61 6.85
CA ASN A 177 -27.57 14.21 7.24
C ASN A 177 -26.09 13.93 7.64
N PHE A 178 -25.33 14.97 7.99
CA PHE A 178 -23.93 14.88 8.43
C PHE A 178 -23.84 14.35 9.87
N LEU A 179 -22.64 13.97 10.30
CA LEU A 179 -22.40 13.54 11.68
C LEU A 179 -22.40 14.73 12.66
N ASP A 180 -22.95 14.54 13.85
CA ASP A 180 -22.90 15.54 14.93
C ASP A 180 -21.49 15.68 15.54
N TYR A 181 -21.26 16.77 16.28
CA TYR A 181 -19.93 17.14 16.78
C TYR A 181 -19.30 16.07 17.69
N ASP A 182 -20.09 15.47 18.58
CA ASP A 182 -19.57 14.49 19.55
C ASP A 182 -19.32 13.13 18.89
N THR A 183 -20.15 12.75 17.90
CA THR A 183 -19.90 11.58 17.04
C THR A 183 -18.62 11.75 16.22
N LEU A 184 -18.40 12.91 15.59
CA LEU A 184 -17.14 13.23 14.88
C LEU A 184 -15.93 13.16 15.82
N ASN A 185 -16.08 13.68 17.05
CA ASN A 185 -15.01 13.66 18.05
C ASN A 185 -14.69 12.24 18.52
N LYS A 186 -15.72 11.42 18.77
CA LYS A 186 -15.58 9.99 19.13
C LYS A 186 -14.93 9.17 18.02
N LEU A 187 -15.24 9.46 16.76
CA LEU A 187 -14.64 8.83 15.58
C LEU A 187 -13.25 9.38 15.23
N GLY A 188 -12.73 10.37 15.97
CA GLY A 188 -11.40 10.93 15.75
C GLY A 188 -11.29 11.85 14.53
N ALA A 189 -12.37 12.11 13.79
CA ALA A 189 -12.39 12.99 12.63
C ALA A 189 -11.97 14.44 12.95
N ASN A 190 -11.63 15.23 11.95
CA ASN A 190 -11.34 16.66 12.12
C ASN A 190 -12.58 17.41 12.61
N LEU A 191 -12.37 18.36 13.53
CA LEU A 191 -13.43 19.15 14.17
C LEU A 191 -13.26 20.63 13.88
N PRO A 192 -14.35 21.41 13.78
CA PRO A 192 -14.26 22.86 13.90
C PRO A 192 -13.88 23.25 15.34
N SER A 193 -13.16 24.37 15.43
CA SER A 193 -12.74 25.04 16.65
C SER A 193 -13.42 26.40 16.75
N TYR A 194 -13.70 26.82 17.98
CA TYR A 194 -14.41 28.05 18.30
C TYR A 194 -13.64 28.87 19.33
N ASP A 195 -13.82 30.19 19.32
CA ASP A 195 -13.31 31.09 20.36
C ASP A 195 -14.22 31.09 21.61
N GLN A 196 -13.83 31.85 22.64
CA GLN A 196 -14.61 31.97 23.88
C GLN A 196 -15.97 32.65 23.70
N ASN A 197 -16.21 33.30 22.55
CA ASN A 197 -17.46 33.96 22.18
C ASN A 197 -18.33 33.07 21.27
N GLY A 198 -17.88 31.85 20.94
CA GLY A 198 -18.58 30.92 20.05
C GLY A 198 -18.36 31.15 18.55
N ASN A 199 -17.43 32.04 18.14
CA ASN A 199 -17.07 32.27 16.74
C ASN A 199 -16.14 31.16 16.23
N TYR A 200 -16.33 30.71 14.99
CA TYR A 200 -15.41 29.77 14.34
C TYR A 200 -14.00 30.38 14.18
N ASN A 201 -12.95 29.63 14.51
CA ASN A 201 -11.56 30.08 14.38
C ASN A 201 -10.61 29.10 13.63
N GLY A 202 -11.13 27.96 13.15
CA GLY A 202 -10.38 27.03 12.29
C GLY A 202 -10.71 25.56 12.56
N MET A 203 -9.96 24.65 11.94
CA MET A 203 -10.08 23.20 12.09
C MET A 203 -8.98 22.62 12.97
N LEU A 204 -9.36 21.70 13.88
CA LEU A 204 -8.44 20.85 14.66
C LEU A 204 -7.99 19.65 13.82
N ILE A 205 -7.12 19.89 12.85
CA ILE A 205 -6.64 18.88 11.91
C ILE A 205 -5.81 17.80 12.64
N GLN A 206 -6.11 16.53 12.38
CA GLN A 206 -5.35 15.40 12.93
C GLN A 206 -4.13 15.05 12.08
N GLN A 207 -3.00 14.82 12.74
CA GLN A 207 -1.77 14.30 12.15
C GLN A 207 -1.55 12.81 12.43
N ASN A 208 -2.42 12.21 13.25
CA ASN A 208 -2.46 10.78 13.54
C ASN A 208 -3.70 10.16 12.88
N ASP A 209 -3.52 8.97 12.30
CA ASP A 209 -4.59 8.12 11.79
C ASP A 209 -5.58 7.77 12.91
N PRO A 210 -6.88 8.14 12.82
CA PRO A 210 -7.89 7.78 13.81
C PRO A 210 -8.23 6.28 13.78
N GLY A 211 -7.79 5.56 12.74
CA GLY A 211 -8.10 4.16 12.50
C GLY A 211 -9.46 3.96 11.83
N ALA A 212 -9.87 2.70 11.74
CA ALA A 212 -11.18 2.31 11.22
C ALA A 212 -11.83 1.26 12.12
N VAL A 213 -13.16 1.30 12.20
CA VAL A 213 -13.98 0.25 12.82
C VAL A 213 -14.57 -0.62 11.71
N GLN A 214 -14.57 -1.93 11.87
CA GLN A 214 -15.23 -2.86 10.94
C GLN A 214 -16.75 -2.60 10.93
N GLY A 215 -17.38 -2.62 9.75
CA GLY A 215 -18.85 -2.54 9.67
C GLY A 215 -19.48 -3.79 10.28
N ILE A 216 -20.43 -3.63 11.20
CA ILE A 216 -21.02 -4.77 11.93
C ILE A 216 -21.77 -5.72 10.99
N ALA A 217 -22.31 -5.20 9.88
CA ALA A 217 -22.98 -5.98 8.84
C ALA A 217 -22.07 -6.47 7.72
N ASP A 218 -20.81 -6.00 7.62
CA ASP A 218 -19.93 -6.34 6.50
C ASP A 218 -19.70 -7.86 6.42
N SER A 219 -19.34 -8.48 7.54
CA SER A 219 -19.06 -9.92 7.64
C SER A 219 -20.23 -10.71 8.25
N TYR A 220 -21.48 -10.26 8.06
CA TYR A 220 -22.67 -10.98 8.52
C TYR A 220 -22.71 -12.42 7.98
N ASN A 221 -22.89 -13.40 8.88
CA ASN A 221 -22.80 -14.85 8.63
C ASN A 221 -21.49 -15.35 7.99
N LYS A 222 -20.40 -14.58 8.02
CA LYS A 222 -19.09 -14.94 7.46
C LYS A 222 -17.96 -14.83 8.49
N ASP A 223 -16.83 -15.44 8.18
CA ASP A 223 -15.61 -15.28 8.97
C ASP A 223 -14.98 -13.90 8.69
N PRO A 224 -14.93 -12.98 9.69
CA PRO A 224 -14.38 -11.64 9.47
C PRO A 224 -12.89 -11.68 9.13
N TYR A 225 -12.12 -12.64 9.65
CA TYR A 225 -10.67 -12.72 9.42
C TYR A 225 -10.32 -13.25 8.01
N LYS A 226 -11.28 -13.89 7.34
CA LYS A 226 -11.17 -14.29 5.92
C LYS A 226 -11.84 -13.30 4.97
N SER A 227 -12.54 -12.29 5.49
CA SER A 227 -13.24 -11.24 4.72
C SER A 227 -12.29 -10.15 4.21
N ILE A 228 -11.23 -10.58 3.51
CA ILE A 228 -10.17 -9.74 2.95
C ILE A 228 -10.07 -9.84 1.41
N GLY A 229 -10.87 -10.73 0.80
CA GLY A 229 -10.95 -10.98 -0.65
C GLY A 229 -10.73 -12.45 -1.02
N LEU A 230 -10.94 -12.77 -2.30
CA LEU A 230 -10.66 -14.07 -2.90
C LEU A 230 -9.30 -14.02 -3.61
N ALA A 231 -8.35 -14.83 -3.17
CA ALA A 231 -7.05 -14.92 -3.82
C ALA A 231 -7.12 -15.87 -5.04
N ARG A 232 -6.31 -15.54 -6.05
CA ARG A 232 -5.88 -16.38 -7.18
C ARG A 232 -6.98 -17.01 -8.04
N THR A 233 -8.25 -16.69 -7.83
CA THR A 233 -9.38 -17.21 -8.61
C THR A 233 -10.23 -16.07 -9.20
N LEU A 234 -10.60 -16.23 -10.47
CA LEU A 234 -11.46 -15.30 -11.23
C LEU A 234 -12.82 -15.96 -11.44
N THR A 235 -13.88 -15.39 -10.89
CA THR A 235 -15.22 -16.02 -10.85
C THR A 235 -16.07 -15.75 -12.09
N ASN A 236 -15.88 -14.60 -12.72
CA ASN A 236 -16.68 -14.13 -13.84
C ASN A 236 -15.82 -13.37 -14.89
N GLU A 237 -16.44 -13.10 -16.04
CA GLU A 237 -15.83 -12.37 -17.16
C GLU A 237 -15.42 -10.94 -16.78
N THR A 238 -16.12 -10.27 -15.88
CA THR A 238 -15.77 -8.89 -15.47
C THR A 238 -14.41 -8.86 -14.79
N TYR A 239 -14.16 -9.75 -13.81
CA TYR A 239 -12.83 -9.85 -13.20
C TYR A 239 -11.76 -10.33 -14.18
N LEU A 240 -12.09 -11.24 -15.11
CA LEU A 240 -11.16 -11.71 -16.15
C LEU A 240 -10.70 -10.57 -17.08
N ASN A 241 -11.63 -9.72 -17.53
CA ASN A 241 -11.32 -8.57 -18.38
C ASN A 241 -10.51 -7.50 -17.62
N ILE A 242 -10.85 -7.24 -16.35
CA ILE A 242 -10.08 -6.34 -15.48
C ILE A 242 -8.66 -6.90 -15.22
N ALA A 243 -8.51 -8.20 -14.99
CA ALA A 243 -7.21 -8.85 -14.77
C ALA A 243 -6.26 -8.71 -15.97
N LYS A 244 -6.79 -8.69 -17.20
CA LYS A 244 -6.01 -8.47 -18.42
C LYS A 244 -5.55 -7.02 -18.59
N GLN A 245 -6.11 -6.08 -17.83
CA GLN A 245 -5.82 -4.64 -17.90
C GLN A 245 -5.17 -4.10 -16.61
N THR A 246 -4.87 -4.98 -15.66
CA THR A 246 -4.35 -4.66 -14.33
C THR A 246 -3.01 -5.35 -14.16
N PHE A 247 -2.05 -4.64 -13.58
CA PHE A 247 -0.64 -4.99 -13.56
C PHE A 247 -0.12 -4.90 -12.13
N GLN A 248 0.51 -5.97 -11.65
CA GLN A 248 1.45 -5.90 -10.54
C GLN A 248 2.64 -5.06 -11.01
N ILE A 249 3.01 -4.01 -10.27
CA ILE A 249 4.19 -3.18 -10.57
C ILE A 249 5.20 -3.23 -9.42
N THR A 250 6.47 -3.44 -9.76
CA THR A 250 7.61 -3.32 -8.82
C THR A 250 8.66 -2.39 -9.40
N PHE A 251 9.03 -1.37 -8.64
CA PHE A 251 10.19 -0.52 -8.87
C PHE A 251 11.31 -0.95 -7.92
N ASN A 252 12.48 -1.29 -8.44
CA ASN A 252 13.68 -1.44 -7.63
C ASN A 252 14.46 -0.13 -7.68
N ILE A 253 14.66 0.52 -6.53
CA ILE A 253 15.30 1.84 -6.44
C ILE A 253 16.57 1.83 -5.59
N TYR A 254 17.58 2.58 -6.03
CA TYR A 254 18.71 2.98 -5.21
C TYR A 254 18.20 3.87 -4.05
N PRO A 255 18.63 3.66 -2.79
CA PRO A 255 18.18 4.48 -1.66
C PRO A 255 18.47 5.99 -1.81
N ILE A 256 19.52 6.33 -2.55
CA ILE A 256 20.03 7.70 -2.72
C ILE A 256 20.00 8.14 -4.20
N THR A 257 20.87 7.57 -5.04
CA THR A 257 20.99 7.88 -6.47
C THR A 257 21.75 6.77 -7.22
N ASN A 258 21.47 6.61 -8.50
CA ASN A 258 22.17 5.77 -9.46
C ASN A 258 23.26 6.58 -10.21
N ASP A 259 23.13 7.91 -10.27
CA ASP A 259 23.95 8.83 -11.05
C ASP A 259 25.38 8.90 -10.50
N SER A 260 26.37 8.50 -11.31
CA SER A 260 27.78 8.48 -10.93
C SER A 260 28.31 9.85 -10.53
N LYS A 261 27.84 10.95 -11.16
CA LYS A 261 28.29 12.31 -10.82
C LYS A 261 27.72 12.76 -9.47
N GLU A 262 26.48 12.38 -9.17
CA GLU A 262 25.91 12.65 -7.84
C GLU A 262 26.61 11.81 -6.76
N LYS A 263 27.02 10.57 -7.05
CA LYS A 263 27.86 9.77 -6.15
C LYS A 263 29.22 10.43 -5.89
N GLU A 264 29.89 10.94 -6.93
CA GLU A 264 31.16 11.67 -6.81
C GLU A 264 31.04 12.93 -5.94
N GLU A 265 29.97 13.71 -6.08
CA GLU A 265 29.67 14.83 -5.19
C GLU A 265 29.39 14.37 -3.75
N LEU A 266 28.63 13.29 -3.56
CA LEU A 266 28.29 12.75 -2.24
C LEU A 266 29.50 12.16 -1.48
N ILE A 267 30.52 11.66 -2.18
CA ILE A 267 31.78 11.21 -1.57
C ILE A 267 32.43 12.32 -0.71
N LYS A 268 32.27 13.59 -1.09
CA LYS A 268 32.79 14.76 -0.34
C LYS A 268 32.24 14.84 1.09
N ILE A 269 31.03 14.34 1.33
CA ILE A 269 30.35 14.38 2.63
C ILE A 269 30.18 13.00 3.30
N MET A 270 30.60 11.90 2.67
CA MET A 270 30.53 10.55 3.25
C MET A 270 31.25 10.40 4.59
N ASN A 271 32.17 11.31 4.90
CA ASN A 271 32.89 11.41 6.17
C ASN A 271 32.54 12.73 6.90
N PHE A 272 31.25 13.08 6.92
CA PHE A 272 30.70 14.18 7.70
C PHE A 272 31.17 14.07 9.16
N ASP A 273 31.76 15.14 9.67
CA ASP A 273 32.43 15.20 10.96
C ASP A 273 31.42 15.68 12.00
N ASP A 274 30.71 14.75 12.63
CA ASP A 274 29.70 15.09 13.64
C ASP A 274 30.35 15.56 14.96
N ASP A 275 29.74 16.57 15.56
CA ASP A 275 30.34 17.31 16.68
C ASP A 275 30.05 16.59 18.00
N LEU A 276 30.79 15.51 18.24
CA LEU A 276 30.74 14.73 19.48
C LEU A 276 30.93 15.57 20.75
N SER A 277 31.53 16.77 20.66
CA SER A 277 31.61 17.74 21.75
C SER A 277 30.23 18.11 22.30
N LEU A 278 29.22 18.19 21.43
CA LEU A 278 27.82 18.45 21.81
C LEU A 278 27.25 17.30 22.66
N MET A 279 27.63 16.06 22.38
CA MET A 279 27.23 14.89 23.17
C MET A 279 28.01 14.81 24.50
N ILE A 280 29.32 15.06 24.46
CA ILE A 280 30.20 15.12 25.65
C ILE A 280 29.72 16.21 26.62
N ASN A 281 29.12 17.31 26.12
CA ASN A 281 28.57 18.37 26.95
C ASN A 281 27.42 17.90 27.86
N PHE A 282 26.73 16.79 27.58
CA PHE A 282 25.73 16.19 28.48
C PHE A 282 26.32 15.37 29.64
N VAL A 283 27.63 15.06 29.63
CA VAL A 283 28.28 14.31 30.72
C VAL A 283 28.41 15.22 31.96
N GLU A 284 27.89 14.80 33.11
CA GLU A 284 27.87 15.63 34.32
C GLU A 284 29.23 15.65 35.06
N ASP A 285 29.91 14.50 35.16
CA ASP A 285 31.24 14.43 35.75
C ASP A 285 32.27 15.18 34.90
N GLN A 286 32.92 16.17 35.51
CA GLN A 286 33.91 17.03 34.85
C GLN A 286 35.21 16.29 34.53
N VAL A 287 35.58 15.27 35.32
CA VAL A 287 36.81 14.49 35.06
C VAL A 287 36.63 13.65 33.79
N THR A 288 35.56 12.87 33.71
CA THR A 288 35.18 12.09 32.52
C THR A 288 34.93 13.00 31.32
N LYS A 289 34.23 14.12 31.48
CA LYS A 289 33.98 15.11 30.42
C LYS A 289 35.29 15.67 29.83
N ASN A 290 36.28 15.99 30.66
CA ASN A 290 37.56 16.49 30.18
C ASN A 290 38.38 15.38 29.52
N GLN A 291 38.44 14.18 30.12
CA GLN A 291 39.09 13.01 29.49
C GLN A 291 38.54 12.70 28.09
N LEU A 292 37.21 12.78 27.91
CA LEU A 292 36.54 12.59 26.61
C LEU A 292 36.87 13.71 25.61
N LYS A 293 37.02 14.97 26.07
CA LYS A 293 37.47 16.08 25.21
C LYS A 293 38.91 15.87 24.76
N ASP A 294 39.82 15.53 25.67
CA ASP A 294 41.22 15.25 25.31
C ASP A 294 41.34 14.04 24.37
N GLU A 295 40.45 13.04 24.52
CA GLU A 295 40.36 11.87 23.65
C GLU A 295 39.79 12.20 22.27
N LEU A 296 38.83 13.13 22.18
CA LEU A 296 38.37 13.68 20.90
C LEU A 296 39.51 14.44 20.19
N GLU A 297 40.21 15.32 20.90
CA GLU A 297 41.34 16.10 20.34
C GLU A 297 42.51 15.22 19.89
N ARG A 298 43.00 14.30 20.75
CA ARG A 298 44.12 13.40 20.42
C ARG A 298 43.87 12.56 19.16
N ASN A 299 42.63 12.12 18.95
CA ASN A 299 42.29 11.23 17.84
C ASN A 299 42.01 11.96 16.51
N LYS A 300 42.02 13.30 16.46
CA LYS A 300 41.85 14.03 15.19
C LYS A 300 42.84 13.60 14.11
N VAL A 301 44.09 13.34 14.49
CA VAL A 301 45.23 13.23 13.55
C VAL A 301 45.46 11.82 12.96
N THR A 302 45.17 10.73 13.68
CA THR A 302 45.89 9.45 13.45
C THR A 302 45.08 8.24 12.93
N TRP A 303 43.76 8.32 12.81
CA TRP A 303 42.89 7.17 12.41
C TRP A 303 41.98 7.52 11.21
N THR A 304 41.30 6.51 10.65
CA THR A 304 40.17 6.65 9.70
C THR A 304 38.97 7.36 10.35
N LYS A 305 38.26 8.22 9.61
CA LYS A 305 37.17 9.05 10.18
C LYS A 305 35.99 8.22 10.71
N THR A 306 35.54 7.22 9.96
CA THR A 306 34.33 6.42 10.29
C THR A 306 34.47 5.65 11.61
N ASP A 307 35.67 5.16 11.92
CA ASP A 307 35.91 4.30 13.09
C ASP A 307 36.07 5.10 14.39
N LYS A 308 36.72 6.28 14.32
CA LYS A 308 36.90 7.23 15.44
C LYS A 308 35.59 7.48 16.18
N SER A 309 34.63 8.05 15.44
CA SER A 309 33.40 8.55 16.04
C SER A 309 32.51 7.41 16.51
N ASN A 310 32.47 6.28 15.81
CA ASN A 310 31.71 5.10 16.25
C ASN A 310 32.21 4.55 17.61
N PHE A 311 33.53 4.53 17.86
CA PHE A 311 34.04 4.11 19.16
C PHE A 311 33.74 5.13 20.26
N LEU A 312 34.05 6.41 20.04
CA LEU A 312 33.87 7.45 21.04
C LEU A 312 32.38 7.71 21.34
N PHE A 313 31.51 7.67 20.34
CA PHE A 313 30.05 7.71 20.49
C PHE A 313 29.54 6.58 21.40
N LYS A 314 29.94 5.32 21.16
CA LYS A 314 29.57 4.19 22.03
C LYS A 314 30.02 4.41 23.47
N LYS A 315 31.22 4.98 23.67
CA LYS A 315 31.76 5.33 25.00
C LYS A 315 30.91 6.39 25.70
N ILE A 316 30.61 7.51 25.02
CA ILE A 316 29.78 8.60 25.57
C ILE A 316 28.34 8.10 25.86
N TRP A 317 27.74 7.35 24.93
CA TRP A 317 26.42 6.75 25.11
C TRP A 317 26.36 5.83 26.35
N GLY A 318 27.37 4.96 26.53
CA GLY A 318 27.48 4.09 27.69
C GLY A 318 27.70 4.83 29.03
N ILE A 319 28.24 6.04 28.99
CA ILE A 319 28.37 6.94 30.15
C ILE A 319 27.01 7.61 30.45
N LEU A 320 26.36 8.19 29.44
CA LEU A 320 25.06 8.86 29.60
C LEU A 320 23.97 7.89 30.09
N LEU A 321 23.92 6.66 29.59
CA LEU A 321 23.00 5.63 30.11
C LEU A 321 23.13 5.42 31.62
N LYS A 322 24.38 5.28 32.11
CA LYS A 322 24.68 5.08 33.53
C LYS A 322 24.34 6.31 34.36
N GLN A 323 24.74 7.50 33.91
CA GLN A 323 24.45 8.79 34.54
C GLN A 323 22.94 9.03 34.68
N ASN A 324 22.18 8.75 33.62
CA ASN A 324 20.73 8.94 33.60
C ASN A 324 19.95 7.90 34.43
N ASN A 325 20.59 6.79 34.84
CA ASN A 325 19.97 5.55 35.30
C ASN A 325 18.92 5.01 34.31
N ASP A 326 19.25 5.06 33.02
CA ASP A 326 18.38 4.64 31.92
C ASP A 326 18.54 3.13 31.63
N ASN A 327 17.42 2.42 31.48
CA ASN A 327 17.44 1.04 31.00
C ASN A 327 17.82 1.01 29.51
N PHE A 328 18.79 0.17 29.13
CA PHE A 328 19.22 -0.02 27.74
C PHE A 328 18.07 -0.35 26.76
N LEU A 329 17.01 -1.00 27.23
CA LEU A 329 15.81 -1.32 26.45
C LEU A 329 14.83 -0.14 26.28
N ASN A 330 14.92 0.90 27.12
CA ASN A 330 14.06 2.09 27.06
C ASN A 330 14.76 3.35 27.66
N PRO A 331 15.80 3.89 27.00
CA PRO A 331 16.65 4.93 27.59
C PRO A 331 16.12 6.34 27.31
N ILE A 332 15.06 6.74 28.03
CA ILE A 332 14.28 7.95 27.70
C ILE A 332 15.10 9.24 27.84
N LYS A 333 15.90 9.41 28.89
CA LYS A 333 16.66 10.65 29.10
C LYS A 333 17.82 10.78 28.11
N THR A 334 18.55 9.69 27.92
CA THR A 334 19.68 9.56 26.99
C THR A 334 19.22 9.77 25.55
N LEU A 335 18.04 9.24 25.17
CA LEU A 335 17.42 9.47 23.87
C LEU A 335 17.08 10.96 23.65
N ASN A 336 16.59 11.67 24.67
CA ASN A 336 16.31 13.10 24.58
C ASN A 336 17.59 13.96 24.48
N GLN A 337 18.67 13.57 25.16
CA GLN A 337 20.00 14.18 25.00
C GLN A 337 20.55 13.93 23.58
N TYR A 338 20.48 12.68 23.12
CA TYR A 338 20.90 12.28 21.78
C TYR A 338 20.10 12.98 20.67
N LYS A 339 18.78 13.18 20.83
CA LYS A 339 17.98 13.93 19.85
C LYS A 339 18.52 15.36 19.68
N LYS A 340 18.82 16.07 20.78
CA LYS A 340 19.42 17.42 20.71
C LYS A 340 20.76 17.44 19.98
N TYR A 341 21.62 16.45 20.26
CA TYR A 341 22.88 16.24 19.54
C TYR A 341 22.68 16.01 18.04
N PHE A 342 21.71 15.15 17.68
CA PHE A 342 21.39 14.83 16.30
C PHE A 342 20.81 16.03 15.56
N ASP A 343 19.82 16.72 16.15
CA ASP A 343 19.19 17.93 15.59
C ASP A 343 20.24 19.01 15.27
N GLN A 344 21.18 19.26 16.19
CA GLN A 344 22.24 20.25 16.01
C GLN A 344 23.26 19.87 14.92
N ASN A 345 23.62 18.59 14.82
CA ASN A 345 24.49 18.12 13.74
C ASN A 345 23.76 18.04 12.39
N PHE A 346 22.45 17.79 12.39
CA PHE A 346 21.63 17.74 11.18
C PHE A 346 21.51 19.11 10.50
N ILE A 347 21.53 20.22 11.26
CA ILE A 347 21.62 21.58 10.71
C ILE A 347 22.92 21.74 9.90
N LYS A 348 24.08 21.44 10.51
CA LYS A 348 25.39 21.49 9.83
C LYS A 348 25.43 20.56 8.61
N PHE A 349 24.87 19.36 8.74
CA PHE A 349 24.78 18.38 7.66
C PHE A 349 23.93 18.89 6.48
N ASN A 350 22.78 19.49 6.75
CA ASN A 350 21.92 20.11 5.74
C ASN A 350 22.63 21.28 5.03
N GLU A 351 23.40 22.09 5.75
CA GLU A 351 24.24 23.13 5.12
C GLU A 351 25.28 22.54 4.14
N GLU A 352 25.98 21.47 4.50
CA GLU A 352 26.92 20.79 3.59
C GLU A 352 26.21 20.14 2.39
N ILE A 353 25.07 19.46 2.61
CA ILE A 353 24.23 18.89 1.55
C ILE A 353 23.81 19.95 0.53
N ASN A 354 23.37 21.11 1.00
CA ASN A 354 22.83 22.15 0.12
C ASN A 354 23.92 22.80 -0.74
N LYS A 355 25.19 22.78 -0.32
CA LYS A 355 26.37 23.20 -1.10
C LYS A 355 26.74 22.25 -2.26
N LEU A 356 26.28 21.00 -2.24
CA LEU A 356 26.63 20.01 -3.27
C LEU A 356 25.93 20.29 -4.60
N ASN A 357 26.63 20.01 -5.70
CA ASN A 357 26.14 20.16 -7.08
C ASN A 357 25.33 18.92 -7.54
N ILE A 358 24.29 18.58 -6.78
CA ILE A 358 23.41 17.43 -7.01
C ILE A 358 21.94 17.88 -7.04
N SER A 359 21.06 17.09 -7.66
CA SER A 359 19.63 17.41 -7.75
C SER A 359 18.95 17.46 -6.37
N GLU A 360 17.95 18.33 -6.22
CA GLU A 360 17.26 18.51 -4.92
C GLU A 360 16.54 17.24 -4.45
N GLY A 361 15.99 16.43 -5.37
CA GLY A 361 15.45 15.11 -5.05
C GLY A 361 16.51 14.18 -4.42
N THR A 362 17.74 14.18 -4.93
CA THR A 362 18.85 13.44 -4.29
C THR A 362 19.28 14.08 -2.97
N LYS A 363 19.30 15.42 -2.84
CA LYS A 363 19.54 16.08 -1.53
C LYS A 363 18.50 15.66 -0.50
N ASN A 364 17.22 15.64 -0.86
CA ASN A 364 16.11 15.22 -0.01
C ASN A 364 16.22 13.74 0.36
N ARG A 365 16.40 12.84 -0.60
CA ARG A 365 16.67 11.41 -0.31
C ARG A 365 17.81 11.19 0.69
N VAL A 366 18.87 12.00 0.64
CA VAL A 366 19.97 11.95 1.63
C VAL A 366 19.57 12.50 3.00
N LYS A 367 18.90 13.66 3.07
CA LYS A 367 18.33 14.24 4.31
C LYS A 367 17.41 13.20 4.99
N ASP A 368 16.47 12.65 4.22
CA ASP A 368 15.50 11.64 4.64
C ASP A 368 16.19 10.37 5.14
N TYR A 369 17.24 9.91 4.46
CA TYR A 369 17.97 8.70 4.84
C TYR A 369 18.64 8.87 6.20
N VAL A 370 19.29 10.01 6.45
CA VAL A 370 19.91 10.32 7.74
C VAL A 370 18.88 10.40 8.86
N VAL A 371 17.75 11.07 8.64
CA VAL A 371 16.64 11.16 9.61
C VAL A 371 15.99 9.79 9.87
N ASN A 372 15.69 9.01 8.83
CA ASN A 372 15.02 7.72 8.97
C ASN A 372 15.87 6.65 9.65
N ASN A 373 17.20 6.78 9.63
CA ASN A 373 18.13 5.90 10.33
C ASN A 373 18.65 6.48 11.65
N ASN A 374 18.45 7.77 11.91
CA ASN A 374 19.13 8.54 12.97
C ASN A 374 20.64 8.29 12.96
N ASN A 375 21.29 8.38 11.79
CA ASN A 375 22.71 8.05 11.66
C ASN A 375 23.35 8.68 10.42
N PHE A 376 24.41 9.49 10.62
CA PHE A 376 25.21 10.07 9.55
C PHE A 376 26.12 9.03 8.86
N TYR A 377 26.66 8.05 9.61
CA TYR A 377 27.60 7.03 9.10
C TYR A 377 26.96 6.02 8.14
N ALA A 378 25.64 5.82 8.24
CA ALA A 378 24.92 4.88 7.39
C ALA A 378 24.95 5.29 5.90
N LEU A 379 25.22 6.56 5.58
CA LEU A 379 25.41 7.03 4.21
C LEU A 379 26.60 6.37 3.50
N ASN A 380 27.73 6.22 4.20
CA ASN A 380 28.97 5.70 3.65
C ASN A 380 28.76 4.29 3.02
N TYR A 381 28.06 3.41 3.74
CA TYR A 381 27.71 2.08 3.26
C TYR A 381 26.79 2.08 2.02
N ASN A 382 25.86 3.03 1.89
CA ASN A 382 24.84 3.02 0.84
C ASN A 382 25.22 3.84 -0.41
N ILE A 383 26.17 4.77 -0.29
CA ILE A 383 26.76 5.48 -1.44
C ILE A 383 27.79 4.57 -2.14
N LEU A 384 28.50 3.72 -1.39
CA LEU A 384 29.45 2.75 -1.95
C LEU A 384 28.79 1.48 -2.52
N ASN A 385 27.83 0.87 -1.82
CA ASN A 385 27.25 -0.41 -2.25
C ASN A 385 26.07 -0.21 -3.22
N SER A 386 26.34 -0.24 -4.53
CA SER A 386 25.34 -0.14 -5.62
C SER A 386 24.29 -1.26 -5.67
N ASP A 387 24.43 -2.27 -4.81
CA ASP A 387 23.61 -3.48 -4.84
C ASP A 387 22.54 -3.51 -3.74
N GLN A 388 22.58 -2.55 -2.82
CA GLN A 388 21.47 -2.24 -1.93
C GLN A 388 20.39 -1.48 -2.70
N TYR A 389 19.22 -2.09 -2.88
CA TYR A 389 18.03 -1.44 -3.46
C TYR A 389 16.80 -1.69 -2.58
N ASN A 390 15.91 -0.69 -2.49
CA ASN A 390 14.59 -0.89 -1.92
C ASN A 390 13.61 -1.24 -3.05
N SER A 391 12.67 -2.14 -2.80
CA SER A 391 11.53 -2.36 -3.69
C SER A 391 10.34 -1.49 -3.26
N GLY A 392 9.88 -0.63 -4.17
CA GLY A 392 8.50 -0.13 -4.16
C GLY A 392 7.63 -1.11 -4.94
N SER A 393 6.40 -1.38 -4.49
CA SER A 393 5.47 -2.23 -5.25
C SER A 393 4.02 -1.88 -4.99
N GLY A 394 3.21 -2.06 -6.02
CA GLY A 394 1.79 -1.73 -6.05
C GLY A 394 1.08 -2.43 -7.19
N THR A 395 -0.12 -1.93 -7.49
CA THR A 395 -0.93 -2.30 -8.64
C THR A 395 -1.13 -1.07 -9.52
N ALA A 396 -1.13 -1.26 -10.83
CA ALA A 396 -1.33 -0.21 -11.83
C ALA A 396 -2.22 -0.71 -12.98
N PHE A 397 -2.76 0.20 -13.78
CA PHE A 397 -3.60 -0.14 -14.94
C PHE A 397 -3.49 0.91 -16.04
N ILE A 398 -3.70 0.51 -17.29
CA ILE A 398 -3.69 1.42 -18.45
C ILE A 398 -4.92 2.34 -18.38
N ILE A 399 -4.72 3.64 -18.65
CA ILE A 399 -5.80 4.62 -18.81
C ILE A 399 -5.85 5.25 -20.20
N ASP A 400 -4.69 5.44 -20.85
CA ASP A 400 -4.57 6.17 -22.11
C ASP A 400 -3.33 5.70 -22.88
N TYR A 401 -3.20 6.08 -24.15
CA TYR A 401 -2.01 5.85 -24.97
C TYR A 401 -1.85 6.96 -26.02
N LEU A 402 -0.62 7.17 -26.50
CA LEU A 402 -0.36 8.16 -27.55
C LEU A 402 -0.80 7.59 -28.91
N GLU A 403 -1.72 8.26 -29.61
CA GLU A 403 -2.20 7.81 -30.93
C GLU A 403 -1.08 7.98 -31.96
N PRO A 404 -0.69 6.92 -32.71
CA PRO A 404 0.48 6.95 -33.58
C PRO A 404 0.25 7.81 -34.82
N SER A 405 1.34 8.40 -35.34
CA SER A 405 1.29 9.33 -36.50
C SER A 405 0.85 8.63 -37.79
N ASP A 406 1.13 7.34 -37.91
CA ASP A 406 0.53 6.44 -38.89
C ASP A 406 -0.54 5.60 -38.19
N LYS A 407 -1.79 5.74 -38.65
CA LYS A 407 -2.96 5.04 -38.09
C LYS A 407 -2.95 3.53 -38.30
N ASN A 408 -2.02 3.01 -39.11
CA ASN A 408 -1.83 1.57 -39.33
C ASN A 408 -0.87 0.93 -38.31
N LYS A 409 -0.19 1.72 -37.47
CA LYS A 409 0.71 1.22 -36.42
C LYS A 409 -0.02 0.98 -35.10
N TYR A 410 0.55 0.10 -34.27
CA TYR A 410 0.19 0.00 -32.85
C TYR A 410 0.94 1.10 -32.07
N PRO A 411 0.34 1.74 -31.06
CA PRO A 411 1.01 2.75 -30.24
C PRO A 411 2.21 2.18 -29.45
N THR A 412 3.28 2.95 -29.30
CA THR A 412 4.48 2.58 -28.53
C THR A 412 4.59 3.27 -27.17
N LYS A 413 3.63 4.14 -26.81
CA LYS A 413 3.62 4.88 -25.54
C LYS A 413 2.27 4.75 -24.85
N PHE A 414 2.29 4.25 -23.62
CA PHE A 414 1.10 3.97 -22.81
C PHE A 414 1.17 4.69 -21.47
N TYR A 415 0.02 5.17 -21.00
CA TYR A 415 -0.12 5.89 -19.74
C TYR A 415 -0.87 5.03 -18.73
N PHE A 416 -0.23 4.81 -17.58
CA PHE A 416 -0.69 3.96 -16.50
C PHE A 416 -1.00 4.77 -15.25
N MET A 417 -2.05 4.41 -14.52
CA MET A 417 -2.44 5.03 -13.26
C MET A 417 -2.15 4.10 -12.07
N THR A 418 -1.73 4.67 -10.94
CA THR A 418 -1.52 4.01 -9.64
C THR A 418 -1.61 5.05 -8.50
N ASN A 419 -1.27 4.70 -7.25
CA ASN A 419 -1.17 5.69 -6.16
C ASN A 419 0.10 6.55 -6.28
N TYR A 420 0.10 7.76 -5.73
CA TYR A 420 1.34 8.53 -5.61
C TYR A 420 2.32 7.82 -4.65
N HIS A 421 1.84 7.27 -3.54
CA HIS A 421 2.72 6.60 -2.58
C HIS A 421 3.48 5.39 -3.15
N VAL A 422 2.99 4.78 -4.22
CA VAL A 422 3.64 3.67 -4.94
C VAL A 422 4.85 4.15 -5.77
N VAL A 423 4.87 5.42 -6.20
CA VAL A 423 5.94 6.04 -7.02
C VAL A 423 6.69 7.19 -6.31
N ASN A 424 6.55 7.26 -4.99
CA ASN A 424 7.06 8.34 -4.13
C ASN A 424 8.59 8.52 -4.22
N GLY A 425 9.04 9.63 -4.81
CA GLY A 425 10.44 9.99 -5.02
C GLY A 425 11.15 9.14 -6.07
N PHE A 426 10.42 8.53 -7.02
CA PHE A 426 11.00 7.67 -8.06
C PHE A 426 11.26 8.47 -9.34
N ASP A 427 12.53 8.54 -9.75
CA ASP A 427 12.99 9.25 -10.94
C ASP A 427 14.07 8.45 -11.70
N LEU A 428 14.45 8.94 -12.88
CA LEU A 428 15.49 8.31 -13.72
C LEU A 428 16.86 8.19 -13.02
N LYS A 429 17.12 9.01 -12.00
CA LYS A 429 18.35 9.02 -11.21
C LYS A 429 18.30 8.08 -10.01
N ASN A 430 17.18 7.41 -9.68
CA ASN A 430 17.19 6.42 -8.59
C ASN A 430 16.52 5.09 -8.92
N ILE A 431 15.75 4.97 -9.99
CA ILE A 431 15.27 3.67 -10.47
C ILE A 431 16.47 2.83 -10.97
N LYS A 432 16.55 1.56 -10.54
CA LYS A 432 17.49 0.53 -11.02
C LYS A 432 16.86 -0.26 -12.16
N ASN A 433 15.63 -0.72 -11.94
CA ASN A 433 14.75 -1.29 -12.97
C ASN A 433 13.29 -1.20 -12.49
N ILE A 434 12.37 -1.36 -13.43
CA ILE A 434 10.94 -1.50 -13.17
C ILE A 434 10.53 -2.87 -13.71
N SER A 435 9.46 -3.43 -13.18
CA SER A 435 8.85 -4.64 -13.72
C SER A 435 7.34 -4.63 -13.57
N LEU A 436 6.67 -5.19 -14.59
CA LEU A 436 5.23 -5.38 -14.64
C LEU A 436 4.91 -6.88 -14.73
N ALA A 437 3.87 -7.34 -14.05
CA ALA A 437 3.30 -8.67 -14.28
C ALA A 437 1.77 -8.58 -14.36
N ARG A 438 1.18 -9.31 -15.29
CA ARG A 438 -0.26 -9.22 -15.63
C ARG A 438 -0.78 -10.53 -16.21
N LEU A 439 -2.09 -10.76 -16.16
CA LEU A 439 -2.69 -11.97 -16.75
C LEU A 439 -2.59 -11.97 -18.27
N ASN A 440 -2.18 -13.09 -18.88
CA ASN A 440 -2.05 -13.25 -20.34
C ASN A 440 -3.38 -13.18 -21.10
N ASN A 441 -3.34 -12.59 -22.30
CA ASN A 441 -4.50 -12.43 -23.17
C ASN A 441 -5.20 -13.77 -23.46
N GLU A 442 -4.43 -14.82 -23.71
CA GLU A 442 -4.93 -16.16 -24.04
C GLU A 442 -5.57 -16.90 -22.85
N TYR A 443 -5.42 -16.39 -21.63
CA TYR A 443 -6.07 -16.98 -20.46
C TYR A 443 -7.58 -16.69 -20.47
N ASN A 444 -8.38 -17.74 -20.37
CA ASN A 444 -9.85 -17.69 -20.46
C ASN A 444 -10.55 -18.63 -19.45
N GLN A 445 -9.85 -19.03 -18.38
CA GLN A 445 -10.32 -20.08 -17.47
C GLN A 445 -10.89 -19.48 -16.18
N LEU A 446 -12.21 -19.46 -16.06
CA LEU A 446 -12.89 -19.05 -14.82
C LEU A 446 -12.84 -20.17 -13.77
N ASN A 447 -12.99 -19.78 -12.49
CA ASN A 447 -13.06 -20.64 -11.30
C ASN A 447 -11.83 -21.54 -11.05
N LYS A 448 -10.73 -21.32 -11.78
CA LYS A 448 -9.46 -22.02 -11.60
C LYS A 448 -8.51 -21.19 -10.73
N THR A 449 -7.92 -21.84 -9.72
CA THR A 449 -6.87 -21.28 -8.89
C THR A 449 -5.56 -21.12 -9.68
N LEU A 450 -5.10 -19.88 -9.82
CA LEU A 450 -3.80 -19.48 -10.37
C LEU A 450 -2.66 -19.75 -9.35
N LYS A 451 -1.42 -19.79 -9.84
CA LYS A 451 -0.22 -19.69 -8.98
C LYS A 451 0.12 -18.23 -8.66
N VAL A 452 1.09 -18.03 -7.76
CA VAL A 452 1.63 -16.68 -7.47
C VAL A 452 2.38 -16.09 -8.68
N VAL A 453 2.52 -14.76 -8.71
CA VAL A 453 3.19 -14.00 -9.79
C VAL A 453 4.59 -14.54 -10.05
N GLY A 454 4.89 -14.84 -11.32
CA GLY A 454 6.17 -15.41 -11.76
C GLY A 454 6.29 -16.93 -11.59
N ASN A 455 5.37 -17.57 -10.86
CA ASN A 455 5.28 -19.04 -10.75
C ASN A 455 4.12 -19.59 -11.60
N ASP A 456 3.22 -18.72 -12.07
CA ASP A 456 2.23 -19.01 -13.13
C ASP A 456 2.73 -18.54 -14.50
N ILE A 457 2.74 -19.43 -15.50
CA ILE A 457 3.06 -19.08 -16.90
C ILE A 457 2.05 -18.09 -17.51
N ASN A 458 0.84 -18.01 -16.95
CA ASN A 458 -0.20 -17.07 -17.36
C ASN A 458 -0.01 -15.67 -16.75
N ILE A 459 0.94 -15.49 -15.82
CA ILE A 459 1.26 -14.20 -15.19
C ILE A 459 2.78 -13.93 -15.29
N PRO A 460 3.30 -13.74 -16.52
CA PRO A 460 4.72 -13.49 -16.75
C PRO A 460 5.13 -12.14 -16.17
N LYS A 461 6.42 -12.03 -15.82
CA LYS A 461 7.05 -10.80 -15.33
C LYS A 461 7.94 -10.20 -16.42
N ILE A 462 7.65 -8.96 -16.77
CA ILE A 462 8.26 -8.18 -17.85
C ILE A 462 9.14 -7.11 -17.18
N TYR A 463 10.35 -6.89 -17.70
CA TYR A 463 11.34 -5.98 -17.13
C TYR A 463 11.53 -4.73 -17.99
N PHE A 464 11.86 -3.60 -17.35
CA PHE A 464 11.98 -2.29 -17.97
C PHE A 464 13.21 -1.56 -17.44
N ASN A 465 13.95 -0.93 -18.35
CA ASN A 465 14.97 0.05 -18.01
C ASN A 465 14.35 1.32 -17.39
N PRO A 466 15.10 2.11 -16.61
CA PRO A 466 14.60 3.37 -16.07
C PRO A 466 14.14 4.36 -17.17
N THR A 467 14.86 4.42 -18.29
CA THR A 467 14.66 5.43 -19.35
C THR A 467 13.34 5.31 -20.10
N SER A 468 12.72 4.13 -20.11
CA SER A 468 11.36 3.92 -20.63
C SER A 468 10.25 4.56 -19.79
N TYR A 469 10.50 4.93 -18.53
CA TYR A 469 9.51 5.46 -17.60
C TYR A 469 9.57 6.98 -17.44
N ASN A 470 8.41 7.65 -17.40
CA ASN A 470 8.31 9.06 -17.01
C ASN A 470 7.05 9.30 -16.17
N LYS A 471 7.17 9.89 -14.97
CA LYS A 471 6.01 10.39 -14.21
C LYS A 471 5.44 11.62 -14.92
N VAL A 472 4.16 11.58 -15.29
CA VAL A 472 3.47 12.66 -16.02
C VAL A 472 2.78 13.62 -15.05
N VAL A 473 2.09 13.08 -14.04
CA VAL A 473 1.42 13.85 -12.97
C VAL A 473 1.32 13.01 -11.70
N ASP A 474 1.34 13.67 -10.54
CA ASP A 474 0.89 13.12 -9.26
C ASP A 474 0.05 14.14 -8.50
N GLY A 475 -0.73 13.67 -7.52
CA GLY A 475 -1.76 14.47 -6.83
C GLY A 475 -1.33 15.22 -5.58
N ARG A 476 -0.04 15.52 -5.38
CA ARG A 476 0.40 16.49 -4.35
C ARG A 476 -0.04 17.90 -4.71
N ASP A 477 -0.44 18.70 -3.72
CA ASP A 477 -0.76 20.12 -3.89
C ASP A 477 -1.75 20.33 -5.06
N PHE A 478 -2.79 19.50 -5.11
CA PHE A 478 -3.68 19.34 -6.27
C PHE A 478 -4.90 20.27 -6.23
N LEU A 479 -5.28 20.80 -5.06
CA LEU A 479 -6.44 21.66 -4.87
C LEU A 479 -6.06 23.13 -4.80
N ASN A 480 -6.98 24.03 -5.18
CA ASN A 480 -6.80 25.48 -5.14
C ASN A 480 -6.70 26.08 -3.71
N THR A 481 -6.80 25.24 -2.68
CA THR A 481 -6.97 25.62 -1.26
C THR A 481 -6.10 24.75 -0.35
N SER A 482 -5.25 25.35 0.49
CA SER A 482 -4.36 24.60 1.39
C SER A 482 -5.02 24.25 2.74
N PRO A 483 -4.63 23.13 3.37
CA PRO A 483 -5.05 22.78 4.74
C PRO A 483 -4.84 23.89 5.77
N SER A 484 -3.79 24.70 5.63
CA SER A 484 -3.48 25.82 6.52
C SER A 484 -4.46 27.00 6.42
N GLN A 485 -5.20 27.16 5.32
CA GLN A 485 -6.29 28.13 5.22
C GLN A 485 -7.38 27.83 6.25
N TYR A 486 -7.70 26.55 6.45
CA TYR A 486 -8.77 26.09 7.34
C TYR A 486 -8.26 25.76 8.76
N SER A 487 -7.04 25.25 8.91
CA SER A 487 -6.40 24.86 10.18
C SER A 487 -6.46 25.96 11.26
N THR A 488 -6.54 25.58 12.53
CA THR A 488 -6.22 26.51 13.64
C THR A 488 -4.73 26.86 13.70
N ASN A 489 -3.85 26.03 13.13
CA ASN A 489 -2.43 26.32 12.96
C ASN A 489 -2.18 26.94 11.57
N LYS A 490 -2.10 28.27 11.50
CA LYS A 490 -1.85 29.01 10.24
C LYS A 490 -0.40 28.93 9.77
N ASP A 491 0.54 28.55 10.64
CA ASP A 491 1.95 28.35 10.31
C ASP A 491 2.25 26.96 9.73
N ASP A 492 1.23 26.10 9.57
CA ASP A 492 1.37 24.80 8.93
C ASP A 492 1.72 24.96 7.43
N LYS A 493 2.74 24.22 6.99
CA LYS A 493 3.28 24.23 5.62
C LYS A 493 2.89 22.99 4.83
N ASN A 494 2.31 22.00 5.50
CA ASN A 494 1.89 20.74 4.88
C ASN A 494 0.69 21.01 3.97
N GLN A 495 0.76 20.55 2.72
CA GLN A 495 -0.32 20.67 1.75
C GLN A 495 -1.20 19.42 1.76
N GLU A 496 -2.30 19.46 1.01
CA GLU A 496 -3.11 18.30 0.73
C GLU A 496 -2.50 17.42 -0.38
N TYR A 497 -2.84 16.14 -0.40
CA TYR A 497 -2.66 15.30 -1.58
C TYR A 497 -3.85 14.38 -1.84
N LEU A 498 -4.13 14.20 -3.12
CA LEU A 498 -4.94 13.11 -3.63
C LEU A 498 -3.98 12.00 -4.04
N ASP A 499 -4.07 10.83 -3.44
CA ASP A 499 -3.09 9.74 -3.61
C ASP A 499 -3.20 9.00 -4.96
N PHE A 500 -2.87 9.70 -6.05
CA PHE A 500 -2.77 9.17 -7.40
C PHE A 500 -1.48 9.64 -8.09
N ALA A 501 -0.99 8.83 -9.02
CA ALA A 501 0.02 9.23 -10.00
C ALA A 501 -0.24 8.55 -11.35
N ILE A 502 0.16 9.22 -12.42
CA ILE A 502 0.08 8.71 -13.80
C ILE A 502 1.46 8.80 -14.44
N PHE A 503 1.88 7.73 -15.12
CA PHE A 503 3.21 7.60 -15.73
C PHE A 503 3.16 7.01 -17.15
N GLU A 504 4.10 7.44 -17.99
CA GLU A 504 4.39 6.88 -19.30
C GLU A 504 5.25 5.62 -19.17
N ILE A 505 4.97 4.60 -20.00
CA ILE A 505 5.92 3.58 -20.41
C ILE A 505 6.12 3.68 -21.93
N ASP A 506 7.39 3.82 -22.32
CA ASP A 506 7.86 4.02 -23.68
C ASP A 506 8.52 2.74 -24.22
N PHE A 507 7.77 1.98 -25.01
CA PHE A 507 8.19 0.69 -25.56
C PHE A 507 9.25 0.81 -26.66
N GLU A 508 9.41 1.98 -27.28
CA GLU A 508 10.46 2.22 -28.27
C GLU A 508 11.83 2.32 -27.57
N LYS A 509 11.91 3.02 -26.44
CA LYS A 509 13.11 3.01 -25.58
C LYS A 509 13.41 1.65 -24.95
N LEU A 510 12.38 0.82 -24.74
CA LEU A 510 12.55 -0.54 -24.22
C LEU A 510 13.08 -1.49 -25.30
N PHE A 511 12.53 -1.44 -26.52
CA PHE A 511 12.93 -2.30 -27.63
C PHE A 511 14.37 -2.04 -28.10
N ASN A 512 14.82 -0.78 -28.03
CA ASN A 512 16.19 -0.40 -28.39
C ASN A 512 17.25 -0.74 -27.31
N ASP A 513 16.86 -1.38 -26.19
CA ASP A 513 17.77 -1.80 -25.12
C ASP A 513 18.03 -3.31 -25.20
N GLN A 514 19.29 -3.68 -25.49
CA GLN A 514 19.68 -5.08 -25.68
C GLN A 514 19.62 -5.92 -24.40
N GLU A 515 19.88 -5.33 -23.22
CA GLU A 515 19.80 -6.06 -21.94
C GLU A 515 18.34 -6.36 -21.61
N GLN A 516 17.45 -5.37 -21.80
CA GLN A 516 16.02 -5.56 -21.58
C GLN A 516 15.40 -6.49 -22.62
N MET A 517 15.82 -6.45 -23.89
CA MET A 517 15.33 -7.41 -24.90
C MET A 517 15.82 -8.84 -24.65
N TYR A 518 17.02 -9.02 -24.10
CA TYR A 518 17.45 -10.34 -23.61
C TYR A 518 16.59 -10.81 -22.43
N ALA A 519 16.36 -9.96 -21.42
CA ALA A 519 15.54 -10.27 -20.24
C ALA A 519 14.06 -10.55 -20.57
N ASN A 520 13.52 -9.93 -21.63
CA ASN A 520 12.15 -10.10 -22.10
C ASN A 520 12.02 -11.04 -23.33
N SER A 521 13.08 -11.79 -23.67
CA SER A 521 13.15 -12.63 -24.87
C SER A 521 12.00 -13.63 -25.02
N PHE A 522 11.39 -14.08 -23.91
CA PHE A 522 10.20 -14.93 -23.91
C PHE A 522 8.97 -14.31 -24.65
N LEU A 523 8.91 -12.99 -24.78
CA LEU A 523 7.87 -12.30 -25.57
C LEU A 523 8.06 -12.48 -27.08
N ASN A 524 9.27 -12.82 -27.55
CA ASN A 524 9.62 -13.00 -28.97
C ASN A 524 9.07 -11.85 -29.85
N ALA A 525 9.36 -10.60 -29.49
CA ALA A 525 8.89 -9.41 -30.21
C ALA A 525 9.96 -8.89 -31.18
N ASN A 526 9.55 -8.53 -32.40
CA ASN A 526 10.41 -8.15 -33.52
C ASN A 526 10.37 -6.63 -33.80
N SER A 527 9.49 -5.89 -33.15
CA SER A 527 9.44 -4.42 -33.17
C SER A 527 8.91 -3.84 -31.86
N ALA A 528 9.05 -2.51 -31.68
CA ALA A 528 8.48 -1.80 -30.54
C ALA A 528 6.94 -1.87 -30.51
N GLU A 529 6.28 -1.90 -31.68
CA GLU A 529 4.84 -2.09 -31.82
C GLU A 529 4.41 -3.48 -31.35
N GLU A 530 5.10 -4.54 -31.77
CA GLU A 530 4.81 -5.92 -31.33
C GLU A 530 5.09 -6.10 -29.82
N LEU A 531 6.17 -5.49 -29.32
CA LEU A 531 6.50 -5.48 -27.90
C LEU A 531 5.39 -4.79 -27.09
N ALA A 532 4.98 -3.59 -27.50
CA ALA A 532 3.88 -2.86 -26.87
C ALA A 532 2.58 -3.67 -26.92
N GLN A 533 2.23 -4.28 -28.06
CA GLN A 533 1.05 -5.11 -28.22
C GLN A 533 1.05 -6.31 -27.26
N LYS A 534 2.16 -7.05 -27.19
CA LYS A 534 2.31 -8.21 -26.30
C LYS A 534 2.31 -7.80 -24.84
N VAL A 535 2.98 -6.72 -24.44
CA VAL A 535 2.97 -6.25 -23.05
C VAL A 535 1.58 -5.73 -22.63
N THR A 536 0.86 -5.05 -23.50
CA THR A 536 -0.41 -4.38 -23.17
C THR A 536 -1.67 -5.23 -23.42
N ASN A 537 -1.55 -6.55 -23.68
CA ASN A 537 -2.68 -7.41 -24.05
C ASN A 537 -3.51 -6.84 -25.23
N ASN A 538 -2.81 -6.28 -26.23
CA ASN A 538 -3.44 -5.68 -27.42
C ASN A 538 -4.44 -4.54 -27.10
N TYR A 539 -4.32 -3.88 -25.94
CA TYR A 539 -5.26 -2.87 -25.40
C TYR A 539 -5.77 -1.86 -26.43
N ALA A 540 -4.90 -1.32 -27.29
CA ALA A 540 -5.28 -0.28 -28.24
C ALA A 540 -6.25 -0.78 -29.34
N LEU A 541 -6.24 -2.08 -29.66
CA LEU A 541 -7.15 -2.72 -30.61
C LEU A 541 -8.35 -3.41 -29.94
N LEU A 542 -8.52 -3.30 -28.63
CA LEU A 542 -9.76 -3.70 -27.96
C LEU A 542 -10.94 -2.82 -28.43
N PRO A 543 -12.16 -3.35 -28.50
CA PRO A 543 -13.37 -2.53 -28.61
C PRO A 543 -13.44 -1.46 -27.50
N GLU A 544 -13.98 -0.28 -27.79
CA GLU A 544 -14.01 0.83 -26.81
C GLU A 544 -14.85 0.47 -25.55
N ASP A 545 -15.85 -0.42 -25.65
CA ASP A 545 -16.62 -0.95 -24.50
C ASP A 545 -15.86 -2.01 -23.67
N LYS A 546 -14.68 -2.42 -24.13
CA LYS A 546 -13.74 -3.30 -23.42
C LYS A 546 -12.52 -2.56 -22.89
N LYS A 547 -12.21 -1.36 -23.38
CA LYS A 547 -11.22 -0.46 -22.76
C LYS A 547 -11.73 0.06 -21.40
N ILE A 548 -10.87 0.71 -20.61
CA ILE A 548 -11.32 1.33 -19.36
C ILE A 548 -12.16 2.58 -19.68
N GLY A 549 -13.34 2.67 -19.07
CA GLY A 549 -14.12 3.91 -19.05
C GLY A 549 -13.87 4.70 -17.77
N PHE A 550 -14.57 5.83 -17.60
CA PHE A 550 -14.55 6.62 -16.37
C PHE A 550 -15.98 6.94 -15.92
N LEU A 551 -16.21 7.00 -14.61
CA LEU A 551 -17.52 7.36 -14.06
C LEU A 551 -17.73 8.88 -14.13
N SER A 552 -18.84 9.31 -14.73
CA SER A 552 -19.20 10.73 -14.88
C SER A 552 -19.81 11.37 -13.62
N TYR A 553 -20.03 10.57 -12.58
CA TYR A 553 -20.65 10.96 -11.32
C TYR A 553 -19.92 10.31 -10.13
N ASP A 554 -20.35 10.65 -8.93
CA ASP A 554 -19.86 10.09 -7.67
C ASP A 554 -21.00 9.53 -6.82
N TYR A 555 -20.68 8.71 -5.82
CA TYR A 555 -21.66 8.11 -4.90
C TYR A 555 -21.97 8.98 -3.67
N LEU A 556 -21.44 10.21 -3.59
CA LEU A 556 -21.93 11.20 -2.64
C LEU A 556 -23.26 11.78 -3.13
N ASN A 557 -23.37 12.02 -4.44
CA ASN A 557 -24.55 12.58 -5.09
C ASN A 557 -25.48 11.50 -5.64
N GLU A 558 -24.94 10.40 -6.20
CA GLU A 558 -25.73 9.32 -6.82
C GLU A 558 -25.77 8.04 -5.93
N TYR A 559 -25.77 8.19 -4.61
CA TYR A 559 -25.73 7.06 -3.65
C TYR A 559 -26.85 6.02 -3.85
N SER A 560 -27.99 6.42 -4.41
CA SER A 560 -29.11 5.55 -4.76
C SER A 560 -28.75 4.38 -5.68
N LYS A 561 -27.65 4.49 -6.44
CA LYS A 561 -27.10 3.41 -7.29
C LYS A 561 -26.32 2.35 -6.50
N MET A 562 -25.70 2.72 -5.38
CA MET A 562 -24.99 1.78 -4.51
C MET A 562 -25.90 1.15 -3.44
N ASN A 563 -26.96 1.84 -3.02
CA ASN A 563 -27.87 1.38 -1.98
C ASN A 563 -28.74 0.20 -2.46
N LYS A 564 -28.33 -1.04 -2.19
CA LYS A 564 -29.07 -2.29 -2.47
C LYS A 564 -30.03 -2.66 -1.33
N ASP A 565 -31.09 -3.39 -1.65
CA ASP A 565 -31.95 -4.05 -0.66
C ASP A 565 -31.27 -5.31 -0.10
N GLU A 566 -30.69 -5.21 1.09
CA GLU A 566 -30.02 -6.32 1.78
C GLU A 566 -30.99 -7.47 2.17
N THR A 567 -32.31 -7.27 2.09
CA THR A 567 -33.30 -8.35 2.33
C THR A 567 -33.49 -9.31 1.16
N ASN A 568 -32.96 -8.97 -0.03
CA ASN A 568 -33.23 -9.70 -1.29
C ASN A 568 -31.95 -10.05 -2.09
N SER A 569 -30.86 -10.35 -1.38
CA SER A 569 -29.49 -10.52 -1.90
C SER A 569 -29.28 -11.65 -2.92
N ASN A 570 -30.23 -12.58 -3.07
CA ASN A 570 -30.11 -13.74 -3.96
C ASN A 570 -30.30 -13.45 -5.46
N LYS A 571 -30.56 -12.19 -5.84
CA LYS A 571 -30.76 -11.78 -7.24
C LYS A 571 -29.82 -10.63 -7.62
N LEU A 572 -29.32 -10.67 -8.86
CA LEU A 572 -28.64 -9.52 -9.46
C LEU A 572 -29.63 -8.36 -9.68
N ASP A 573 -29.47 -7.29 -8.90
CA ASP A 573 -30.12 -6.01 -9.20
C ASP A 573 -29.37 -5.34 -10.37
N SER A 574 -30.04 -5.28 -11.53
CA SER A 574 -29.50 -4.72 -12.77
C SER A 574 -29.29 -3.21 -12.72
N ASP A 575 -30.05 -2.53 -11.86
CA ASP A 575 -30.23 -1.08 -11.85
C ASP A 575 -29.30 -0.41 -10.81
N LYS A 576 -28.53 -1.25 -10.10
CA LYS A 576 -27.50 -0.87 -9.14
C LYS A 576 -26.10 -1.00 -9.73
N ASP A 577 -25.22 -0.15 -9.21
CA ASP A 577 -23.79 -0.28 -9.40
C ASP A 577 -23.21 -1.37 -8.49
N GLN A 578 -22.11 -1.95 -8.95
CA GLN A 578 -21.37 -2.99 -8.25
C GLN A 578 -19.88 -2.77 -8.48
N LEU A 579 -19.09 -2.98 -7.44
CA LEU A 579 -17.68 -2.60 -7.41
C LEU A 579 -16.81 -3.83 -7.64
N TYR A 580 -16.14 -3.87 -8.78
CA TYR A 580 -15.18 -4.91 -9.14
C TYR A 580 -13.77 -4.35 -8.86
N ALA A 581 -13.17 -4.82 -7.77
CA ALA A 581 -11.82 -4.47 -7.37
C ALA A 581 -10.89 -5.67 -7.57
N LEU A 582 -9.74 -5.44 -8.21
CA LEU A 582 -8.73 -6.45 -8.46
C LEU A 582 -7.34 -5.87 -8.17
N SER A 583 -6.54 -6.61 -7.42
CA SER A 583 -5.26 -6.17 -6.88
C SER A 583 -4.19 -7.25 -6.96
N TYR A 584 -2.92 -6.84 -6.81
CA TYR A 584 -1.78 -7.74 -6.66
C TYR A 584 -1.03 -7.52 -5.32
N PRO A 585 -1.62 -7.86 -4.17
CA PRO A 585 -0.95 -7.80 -2.87
C PRO A 585 0.20 -8.81 -2.76
N SER A 586 1.17 -8.51 -1.89
CA SER A 586 2.23 -9.45 -1.51
C SER A 586 1.63 -10.72 -0.94
N THR A 587 2.07 -11.87 -1.44
CA THR A 587 1.54 -13.19 -1.08
C THR A 587 1.67 -13.47 0.42
N LYS A 588 2.75 -12.99 1.06
CA LYS A 588 2.95 -13.10 2.50
C LYS A 588 3.53 -11.84 3.10
N THR A 589 2.98 -11.43 4.23
CA THR A 589 3.44 -10.30 5.05
C THR A 589 3.42 -10.68 6.54
N ARG A 590 3.88 -9.79 7.41
CA ARG A 590 3.81 -9.97 8.87
C ARG A 590 2.38 -10.11 9.42
N HIS A 591 1.38 -9.60 8.71
CA HIS A 591 0.01 -9.42 9.23
C HIS A 591 -1.09 -10.08 8.38
N LEU A 592 -0.74 -10.59 7.20
CA LEU A 592 -1.64 -11.24 6.26
C LEU A 592 -0.81 -12.22 5.43
N ASN A 593 -1.31 -13.45 5.28
CA ASN A 593 -0.76 -14.48 4.40
C ASN A 593 -1.84 -14.91 3.41
N ASP A 594 -1.46 -15.31 2.20
CA ASP A 594 -2.28 -16.06 1.26
C ASP A 594 -2.65 -17.40 1.94
N PHE A 595 -3.78 -17.39 2.66
CA PHE A 595 -4.26 -18.47 3.52
C PHE A 595 -4.75 -19.70 2.74
N TYR A 596 -4.58 -19.65 1.42
CA TYR A 596 -4.84 -20.69 0.44
C TYR A 596 -3.54 -21.37 -0.03
N LEU A 597 -2.38 -21.03 0.55
CA LEU A 597 -1.13 -21.78 0.40
C LEU A 597 -1.10 -22.96 1.38
N GLU A 598 -1.83 -24.00 1.02
CA GLU A 598 -2.00 -25.23 1.82
C GLU A 598 -0.74 -26.12 1.84
N LEU A 599 -0.55 -26.82 2.97
CA LEU A 599 0.14 -28.12 3.03
C LEU A 599 -0.87 -29.24 2.73
N ASN A 600 -0.41 -30.44 2.36
CA ASN A 600 -1.28 -31.61 2.23
C ASN A 600 -1.44 -32.36 3.56
N GLU A 601 -2.26 -33.41 3.56
CA GLU A 601 -2.61 -34.21 4.75
C GLU A 601 -1.42 -34.99 5.36
N GLU A 602 -0.28 -35.08 4.66
CA GLU A 602 0.97 -35.70 5.14
C GLU A 602 2.01 -34.65 5.59
N GLU A 603 1.59 -33.40 5.85
CA GLU A 603 2.42 -32.19 6.01
C GLU A 603 3.34 -31.85 4.81
N LYS A 604 3.28 -32.64 3.73
CA LYS A 604 4.06 -32.39 2.51
C LYS A 604 3.49 -31.21 1.76
N LEU A 605 4.38 -30.41 1.20
CA LEU A 605 4.06 -29.10 0.66
C LEU A 605 3.27 -29.21 -0.66
N LYS A 606 1.94 -29.00 -0.60
CA LYS A 606 1.02 -29.00 -1.76
C LYS A 606 1.36 -27.90 -2.78
N ASN A 607 2.03 -26.84 -2.31
CA ASN A 607 2.54 -25.71 -3.09
C ASN A 607 3.94 -25.27 -2.59
N SER A 608 4.88 -26.21 -2.42
CA SER A 608 6.27 -25.92 -1.96
C SER A 608 6.92 -24.80 -2.77
N ASP A 609 6.80 -24.94 -4.09
CA ASP A 609 7.30 -24.03 -5.12
C ASP A 609 6.83 -22.58 -4.97
N GLN A 610 5.78 -22.34 -4.18
CA GLN A 610 5.21 -21.01 -3.94
C GLN A 610 5.34 -20.58 -2.47
N LEU A 611 5.46 -21.53 -1.53
CA LEU A 611 5.58 -21.27 -0.09
C LEU A 611 6.96 -20.75 0.33
N GLU A 612 8.03 -21.21 -0.32
CA GLU A 612 9.39 -20.67 -0.16
C GLU A 612 9.46 -19.22 -0.66
N ASP A 613 8.90 -19.02 -1.86
CA ASP A 613 8.86 -17.74 -2.58
C ASP A 613 7.93 -16.69 -1.96
N ALA A 614 6.93 -17.10 -1.17
CA ALA A 614 5.78 -16.28 -0.75
C ALA A 614 6.14 -14.93 -0.10
N ASN A 615 7.30 -14.81 0.56
CA ASN A 615 7.76 -13.57 1.18
C ASN A 615 8.26 -12.51 0.16
N SER A 616 8.44 -12.89 -1.11
CA SER A 616 8.99 -12.06 -2.19
C SER A 616 8.05 -11.87 -3.39
N LYS A 617 6.97 -12.67 -3.47
CA LYS A 617 6.02 -12.69 -4.58
C LYS A 617 4.70 -11.98 -4.23
N PHE A 618 3.85 -11.86 -5.25
CA PHE A 618 2.52 -11.27 -5.18
C PHE A 618 1.50 -12.29 -5.68
N SER A 619 0.26 -12.19 -5.22
CA SER A 619 -0.87 -13.01 -5.68
C SER A 619 -1.90 -12.09 -6.33
N LEU A 620 -2.62 -12.54 -7.36
CA LEU A 620 -3.83 -11.85 -7.83
C LEU A 620 -4.94 -12.00 -6.77
N TRP A 621 -5.68 -10.94 -6.45
CA TRP A 621 -6.82 -10.97 -5.51
C TRP A 621 -8.01 -10.16 -6.04
N THR A 622 -9.23 -10.68 -5.88
CA THR A 622 -10.48 -9.97 -6.20
C THR A 622 -11.29 -9.70 -4.92
N ASN A 623 -12.20 -8.72 -4.95
CA ASN A 623 -13.15 -8.48 -3.85
C ASN A 623 -14.36 -9.44 -3.84
N GLN A 624 -14.21 -10.63 -4.42
CA GLN A 624 -15.13 -11.75 -4.23
C GLN A 624 -14.98 -12.35 -2.82
N THR A 625 -15.98 -13.13 -2.40
CA THR A 625 -15.97 -13.78 -1.10
C THR A 625 -15.05 -15.00 -1.07
N TYR A 626 -14.38 -15.23 0.06
CA TYR A 626 -13.46 -16.38 0.25
C TYR A 626 -14.16 -17.74 0.09
N GLU A 627 -15.49 -17.79 0.25
CA GLU A 627 -16.32 -18.99 0.17
C GLU A 627 -16.40 -19.62 -1.23
N TYR A 628 -15.80 -18.98 -2.24
CA TYR A 628 -15.69 -19.46 -3.61
C TYR A 628 -14.36 -20.17 -3.90
N TYR A 629 -13.42 -20.16 -2.96
CA TYR A 629 -12.15 -20.88 -3.11
C TYR A 629 -12.32 -22.41 -3.08
N ASN A 630 -11.52 -23.14 -3.87
CA ASN A 630 -11.49 -24.61 -3.99
C ASN A 630 -12.85 -25.30 -4.23
N LYS A 631 -13.83 -24.60 -4.83
CA LYS A 631 -15.09 -25.18 -5.32
C LYS A 631 -15.01 -25.53 -6.81
N PRO A 632 -14.70 -26.79 -7.20
CA PRO A 632 -14.59 -27.16 -8.62
C PRO A 632 -15.95 -27.08 -9.35
N ASN A 633 -17.06 -27.27 -8.63
CA ASN A 633 -18.41 -27.33 -9.16
C ASN A 633 -19.19 -26.00 -8.99
N LEU A 634 -18.45 -24.88 -8.88
CA LEU A 634 -18.96 -23.54 -8.57
C LEU A 634 -20.17 -23.11 -9.42
N MET A 635 -20.13 -23.36 -10.73
CA MET A 635 -21.19 -23.04 -11.70
C MET A 635 -22.46 -23.91 -11.58
N SER A 636 -22.41 -24.98 -10.80
CA SER A 636 -23.55 -25.86 -10.50
C SER A 636 -24.04 -25.76 -9.05
N GLU A 637 -23.22 -25.23 -8.14
CA GLU A 637 -23.59 -24.94 -6.75
C GLU A 637 -24.22 -23.55 -6.58
N ILE A 638 -23.84 -22.58 -7.44
CA ILE A 638 -24.18 -21.17 -7.28
C ILE A 638 -24.68 -20.61 -8.62
N SER A 639 -25.74 -19.80 -8.59
CA SER A 639 -26.30 -19.18 -9.80
C SER A 639 -25.34 -18.15 -10.41
N LYS A 640 -25.38 -18.03 -11.74
CA LYS A 640 -24.57 -17.03 -12.47
C LYS A 640 -24.82 -15.61 -11.97
N ASP A 641 -26.08 -15.26 -11.69
CA ASP A 641 -26.51 -13.98 -11.11
C ASP A 641 -25.89 -13.66 -9.73
N ILE A 642 -25.34 -14.64 -9.02
CA ILE A 642 -24.59 -14.46 -7.77
C ILE A 642 -23.08 -14.38 -8.06
N LEU A 643 -22.56 -15.20 -8.98
CA LEU A 643 -21.14 -15.21 -9.34
C LEU A 643 -20.69 -14.00 -10.17
N ASP A 644 -21.59 -13.41 -10.94
CA ASP A 644 -21.35 -12.17 -11.69
C ASP A 644 -21.36 -10.92 -10.78
N GLN A 645 -21.75 -11.02 -9.50
CA GLN A 645 -21.88 -9.85 -8.62
C GLN A 645 -20.52 -9.25 -8.24
N GLY A 646 -20.38 -7.93 -8.43
CA GLY A 646 -19.34 -7.14 -7.79
C GLY A 646 -19.67 -6.81 -6.33
N GLY A 647 -18.64 -6.39 -5.59
CA GLY A 647 -18.74 -5.98 -4.18
C GLY A 647 -19.39 -4.61 -3.95
N GLU A 648 -19.33 -4.17 -2.70
CA GLU A 648 -20.15 -3.07 -2.15
C GLU A 648 -19.33 -2.11 -1.27
N LEU A 649 -19.96 -1.01 -0.87
CA LEU A 649 -19.43 -0.11 0.17
C LEU A 649 -19.66 -0.70 1.57
N SER A 650 -18.74 -0.43 2.49
CA SER A 650 -18.75 -0.94 3.87
C SER A 650 -19.83 -0.28 4.73
N SER A 651 -20.46 -1.05 5.62
CA SER A 651 -21.40 -0.55 6.63
C SER A 651 -20.74 0.27 7.74
N THR A 652 -19.41 0.42 7.73
CA THR A 652 -18.62 1.14 8.73
C THR A 652 -19.17 2.52 9.09
N ILE A 653 -18.93 2.92 10.34
CA ILE A 653 -19.30 4.23 10.88
C ILE A 653 -18.12 5.21 10.87
N SER A 654 -16.86 4.75 10.90
CA SER A 654 -15.69 5.64 11.00
C SER A 654 -15.35 6.32 9.68
N MET A 655 -15.58 5.61 8.57
CA MET A 655 -15.39 6.09 7.20
C MET A 655 -16.74 6.37 6.55
N ARG A 656 -17.51 7.25 7.20
CA ARG A 656 -18.84 7.69 6.76
C ARG A 656 -19.03 9.15 7.20
N SER A 657 -19.17 10.09 6.26
CA SER A 657 -19.42 11.50 6.61
C SER A 657 -20.90 11.84 6.74
N PHE A 658 -21.76 11.09 6.05
CA PHE A 658 -23.20 11.29 6.01
C PHE A 658 -23.89 10.02 6.49
N LYS A 659 -24.79 10.13 7.48
CA LYS A 659 -25.45 8.96 8.10
C LYS A 659 -26.12 8.06 7.05
N ASP A 660 -26.74 8.69 6.05
CA ASP A 660 -27.49 8.08 4.94
C ASP A 660 -26.64 7.49 3.79
N LYS A 661 -25.29 7.59 3.83
CA LYS A 661 -24.40 7.16 2.73
C LYS A 661 -23.25 6.28 3.24
N ALA A 662 -23.52 4.98 3.43
CA ALA A 662 -22.54 4.03 3.95
C ALA A 662 -21.25 3.98 3.13
N GLY A 663 -20.11 3.97 3.82
CA GLY A 663 -18.78 3.93 3.21
C GLY A 663 -18.39 5.15 2.38
N VAL A 664 -19.19 6.22 2.32
CA VAL A 664 -18.87 7.47 1.60
C VAL A 664 -18.42 8.54 2.60
N PHE A 665 -17.22 9.09 2.39
CA PHE A 665 -16.63 10.04 3.33
C PHE A 665 -15.68 11.05 2.69
N ASP A 666 -15.51 12.20 3.34
CA ASP A 666 -14.42 13.13 3.07
C ASP A 666 -13.10 12.59 3.68
N LYS A 667 -12.08 12.32 2.85
CA LYS A 667 -10.77 11.83 3.33
C LYS A 667 -10.06 12.85 4.21
N PHE A 668 -10.18 14.15 3.93
CA PHE A 668 -9.57 15.20 4.75
C PHE A 668 -10.27 15.36 6.11
N ILE A 669 -11.57 15.07 6.20
CA ILE A 669 -12.26 15.09 7.51
C ILE A 669 -12.00 13.80 8.30
N HIS A 670 -12.12 12.61 7.69
CA HIS A 670 -12.12 11.33 8.43
C HIS A 670 -10.79 10.58 8.46
N ALA A 671 -9.90 10.80 7.49
CA ALA A 671 -8.63 10.10 7.37
C ALA A 671 -7.50 11.01 6.82
N PRO A 672 -7.28 12.23 7.37
CA PRO A 672 -6.27 13.17 6.87
C PRO A 672 -4.83 12.65 6.99
N SER A 673 -4.63 11.56 7.72
CA SER A 673 -3.39 10.81 7.86
C SER A 673 -3.71 9.33 7.91
N SER A 674 -2.86 8.49 7.31
CA SER A 674 -2.98 7.04 7.32
C SER A 674 -1.74 6.34 7.87
N THR A 675 -1.91 5.12 8.38
CA THR A 675 -0.86 4.27 8.98
C THR A 675 -0.20 4.85 10.26
N GLY A 676 -0.78 5.93 10.81
CA GLY A 676 -0.38 6.56 12.07
C GLY A 676 0.58 7.74 11.95
N LYS A 677 0.69 8.39 10.78
CA LYS A 677 1.37 9.69 10.58
C LYS A 677 0.92 10.36 9.28
N LEU A 678 1.33 11.60 9.03
CA LEU A 678 1.21 12.24 7.72
C LEU A 678 2.00 11.50 6.64
N PHE A 679 1.55 11.61 5.39
CA PHE A 679 2.29 11.07 4.26
C PHE A 679 3.55 11.90 4.00
N HIS A 680 4.70 11.26 3.77
CA HIS A 680 5.97 11.97 3.55
C HIS A 680 6.45 11.82 2.11
N SER A 681 6.55 12.94 1.41
CA SER A 681 7.00 13.03 0.02
C SER A 681 8.53 13.07 -0.05
N LYS A 682 9.13 12.13 -0.77
CA LYS A 682 10.57 12.09 -1.06
C LYS A 682 10.94 12.88 -2.32
N ASP A 683 9.94 13.34 -3.08
CA ASP A 683 10.15 14.22 -4.24
C ASP A 683 10.57 15.63 -3.78
N ASP A 684 10.02 16.12 -2.65
CA ASP A 684 10.20 17.49 -2.13
C ASP A 684 10.58 17.59 -0.63
N GLY A 685 10.43 16.51 0.16
CA GLY A 685 10.73 16.48 1.59
C GLY A 685 9.61 17.00 2.51
N LEU A 686 8.39 17.21 1.99
CA LEU A 686 7.25 17.71 2.75
C LEU A 686 6.34 16.59 3.28
N ASP A 687 5.65 16.88 4.39
CA ASP A 687 4.54 16.06 4.88
C ASP A 687 3.21 16.56 4.29
N TYR A 688 2.27 15.64 4.04
CA TYR A 688 1.01 15.89 3.35
C TYR A 688 -0.19 15.27 4.08
N TYR A 689 -1.33 15.96 4.00
CA TYR A 689 -2.64 15.51 4.48
C TYR A 689 -3.43 14.82 3.34
N GLU A 690 -4.01 13.65 3.57
CA GLU A 690 -4.89 13.01 2.58
C GLU A 690 -6.18 13.81 2.37
N ALA A 691 -6.60 13.99 1.11
CA ALA A 691 -7.82 14.71 0.75
C ALA A 691 -8.58 14.03 -0.41
N GLY A 692 -9.72 14.63 -0.78
CA GLY A 692 -10.63 14.12 -1.81
C GLY A 692 -11.76 13.24 -1.27
N LEU A 693 -12.63 12.79 -2.18
CA LEU A 693 -13.76 11.93 -1.85
C LEU A 693 -13.30 10.48 -1.66
N GLY A 694 -13.66 9.88 -0.53
CA GLY A 694 -13.29 8.54 -0.12
C GLY A 694 -14.44 7.54 -0.22
N TYR A 695 -14.12 6.32 -0.65
CA TYR A 695 -15.01 5.16 -0.56
C TYR A 695 -14.36 4.01 0.22
N ALA A 696 -15.04 3.49 1.23
CA ALA A 696 -14.64 2.33 2.02
C ALA A 696 -15.30 1.04 1.50
N LEU A 697 -14.52 0.00 1.23
CA LEU A 697 -14.99 -1.26 0.63
C LEU A 697 -15.37 -2.32 1.66
N LYS A 698 -16.50 -3.00 1.43
CA LYS A 698 -16.99 -4.16 2.21
C LYS A 698 -16.13 -5.39 1.94
N ASN A 699 -15.62 -6.05 3.00
CA ASN A 699 -14.89 -7.33 2.95
C ASN A 699 -13.67 -7.40 2.00
N TYR A 700 -12.99 -6.27 1.75
CA TYR A 700 -11.77 -6.24 0.94
C TYR A 700 -10.71 -5.40 1.64
N SER A 701 -9.69 -6.08 2.16
CA SER A 701 -8.50 -5.46 2.77
C SER A 701 -7.26 -6.28 2.42
N PRO A 702 -6.91 -6.41 1.13
CA PRO A 702 -5.69 -7.08 0.68
C PRO A 702 -4.43 -6.42 1.26
N ALA A 703 -3.32 -7.16 1.30
CA ALA A 703 -2.05 -6.66 1.85
C ALA A 703 -1.40 -5.55 1.00
N GLY A 704 -0.28 -5.01 1.47
CA GLY A 704 0.56 -4.09 0.69
C GLY A 704 0.91 -4.67 -0.69
N GLY A 705 1.06 -3.80 -1.70
CA GLY A 705 1.05 -4.19 -3.11
C GLY A 705 -0.33 -4.04 -3.78
N SER A 706 -1.42 -4.02 -3.00
CA SER A 706 -2.75 -3.67 -3.50
C SER A 706 -2.98 -2.17 -3.75
N SER A 707 -2.10 -1.31 -3.23
CA SER A 707 -2.04 0.12 -3.51
C SER A 707 -2.14 0.42 -5.01
N GLY A 708 -3.05 1.31 -5.42
CA GLY A 708 -3.22 1.74 -6.81
C GLY A 708 -4.15 0.85 -7.64
N SER A 709 -4.76 -0.16 -7.03
CA SER A 709 -5.75 -1.03 -7.69
C SER A 709 -6.98 -0.26 -8.13
N SER A 710 -7.39 -0.41 -9.39
CA SER A 710 -8.65 0.13 -9.91
C SER A 710 -9.86 -0.57 -9.28
N ILE A 711 -10.83 0.23 -8.86
CA ILE A 711 -12.20 -0.21 -8.56
C ILE A 711 -13.06 0.24 -9.73
N ARG A 712 -13.78 -0.70 -10.37
CA ARG A 712 -14.54 -0.45 -11.60
C ARG A 712 -15.99 -0.92 -11.48
N THR A 713 -16.88 -0.39 -12.31
CA THR A 713 -18.24 -0.94 -12.51
C THR A 713 -18.22 -2.15 -13.43
N LYS A 714 -19.38 -2.82 -13.58
CA LYS A 714 -19.59 -3.91 -14.56
C LYS A 714 -19.28 -3.49 -16.02
N ASP A 715 -19.44 -2.21 -16.33
CA ASP A 715 -19.14 -1.61 -17.64
C ASP A 715 -17.65 -1.25 -17.82
N ASN A 716 -16.75 -1.80 -17.00
CA ASN A 716 -15.32 -1.47 -16.95
C ASN A 716 -14.99 0.02 -16.70
N LYS A 717 -15.95 0.82 -16.17
CA LYS A 717 -15.74 2.25 -15.85
C LYS A 717 -15.05 2.40 -14.50
N LEU A 718 -13.93 3.10 -14.46
CA LEU A 718 -13.16 3.43 -13.25
C LEU A 718 -13.98 4.33 -12.32
N VAL A 719 -14.01 3.96 -11.05
CA VAL A 719 -14.74 4.62 -9.96
C VAL A 719 -13.76 5.31 -9.00
N SER A 720 -12.78 4.54 -8.53
CA SER A 720 -11.80 4.94 -7.54
C SER A 720 -10.55 4.06 -7.61
N ILE A 721 -9.48 4.46 -6.92
CA ILE A 721 -8.28 3.65 -6.71
C ILE A 721 -8.06 3.37 -5.22
N ILE A 722 -7.72 2.14 -4.84
CA ILE A 722 -7.40 1.79 -3.45
C ILE A 722 -6.17 2.59 -3.02
N THR A 723 -6.26 3.28 -1.86
CA THR A 723 -5.15 4.03 -1.25
C THR A 723 -4.62 3.33 0.00
N THR A 724 -5.52 2.74 0.80
CA THR A 724 -5.19 2.40 2.19
C THR A 724 -5.90 1.12 2.63
N GLY A 725 -5.16 0.15 3.19
CA GLY A 725 -5.71 -1.10 3.74
C GLY A 725 -5.77 -1.08 5.27
N TYR A 726 -6.97 -1.23 5.85
CA TYR A 726 -7.19 -1.22 7.30
C TYR A 726 -7.33 -2.66 7.81
N ALA A 727 -6.21 -3.38 7.84
CA ALA A 727 -6.14 -4.82 8.12
C ALA A 727 -6.61 -5.28 9.54
N ARG A 728 -6.95 -4.36 10.44
CA ARG A 728 -7.63 -4.65 11.72
C ARG A 728 -9.16 -4.58 11.63
N SER A 729 -9.65 -4.00 10.54
CA SER A 729 -11.03 -3.54 10.33
C SER A 729 -11.64 -4.16 9.08
N MET A 730 -10.88 -4.99 8.35
CA MET A 730 -11.28 -5.81 7.20
C MET A 730 -11.88 -5.03 6.03
N LEU A 731 -11.43 -3.77 5.88
CA LEU A 731 -11.84 -2.85 4.82
C LEU A 731 -10.63 -2.10 4.22
N SER A 732 -10.82 -1.60 3.00
CA SER A 732 -9.89 -0.71 2.32
C SER A 732 -10.57 0.63 2.01
N ALA A 733 -9.83 1.72 2.20
CA ALA A 733 -10.19 3.03 1.69
C ALA A 733 -9.66 3.22 0.27
N SER A 734 -10.43 3.94 -0.54
CA SER A 734 -10.10 4.32 -1.91
C SER A 734 -10.39 5.79 -2.17
N LEU A 735 -9.70 6.39 -3.12
CA LEU A 735 -9.91 7.76 -3.61
C LEU A 735 -10.77 7.73 -4.88
N ALA A 736 -11.91 8.41 -4.86
CA ALA A 736 -12.74 8.61 -6.04
C ALA A 736 -11.99 9.46 -7.10
N ILE A 737 -12.08 9.07 -8.37
CA ILE A 737 -11.42 9.82 -9.47
C ILE A 737 -12.06 11.17 -9.78
N ARG A 738 -13.29 11.36 -9.29
CA ARG A 738 -14.15 12.50 -9.54
C ARG A 738 -15.01 12.79 -8.31
N SER A 739 -15.29 14.06 -8.08
CA SER A 739 -16.18 14.57 -7.04
C SER A 739 -16.91 15.80 -7.59
N ASN A 740 -18.23 15.86 -7.46
CA ASN A 740 -19.02 17.06 -7.74
C ASN A 740 -18.84 18.14 -6.66
N GLY A 741 -18.16 17.81 -5.56
CA GLY A 741 -18.06 18.64 -4.35
C GLY A 741 -19.32 18.60 -3.51
N TYR A 742 -19.28 19.24 -2.33
CA TYR A 742 -20.44 19.32 -1.43
C TYR A 742 -20.33 20.55 -0.52
N ASN A 743 -21.42 21.33 -0.44
CA ASN A 743 -21.51 22.49 0.44
C ASN A 743 -21.83 22.05 1.87
N LEU A 744 -20.92 22.29 2.80
CA LEU A 744 -21.06 21.93 4.22
C LEU A 744 -21.75 23.03 5.06
N GLU A 745 -22.37 24.03 4.42
CA GLU A 745 -23.14 25.12 5.04
C GLU A 745 -22.48 25.75 6.27
N GLN A 746 -21.17 25.99 6.18
CA GLN A 746 -20.33 26.59 7.24
C GLN A 746 -20.09 25.72 8.49
N LEU A 747 -20.39 24.41 8.48
CA LEU A 747 -19.98 23.46 9.53
C LEU A 747 -18.47 23.55 9.85
N TYR A 748 -17.65 23.81 8.83
CA TYR A 748 -16.20 23.96 8.90
C TYR A 748 -15.76 25.35 8.37
N GLY A 749 -16.58 26.38 8.57
CA GLY A 749 -16.37 27.72 8.02
C GLY A 749 -16.35 27.70 6.49
N ASP A 750 -15.28 28.20 5.88
CA ASP A 750 -15.15 28.24 4.42
C ASP A 750 -14.79 26.87 3.78
N TYR A 751 -14.50 25.83 4.59
CA TYR A 751 -14.20 24.50 4.06
C TYR A 751 -15.45 23.79 3.54
N ASN A 752 -15.31 23.20 2.36
CA ASN A 752 -16.34 22.43 1.65
C ASN A 752 -15.66 21.23 0.97
N MET A 753 -16.41 20.15 0.69
CA MET A 753 -15.83 19.01 -0.03
C MET A 753 -15.50 19.45 -1.46
N PRO A 754 -14.26 19.22 -1.95
CA PRO A 754 -13.79 19.79 -3.22
C PRO A 754 -14.43 19.13 -4.45
N GLN A 755 -14.71 19.94 -5.47
CA GLN A 755 -15.12 19.50 -6.80
C GLN A 755 -13.89 19.34 -7.72
N TYR A 756 -13.63 18.11 -8.16
CA TYR A 756 -12.48 17.77 -8.99
C TYR A 756 -12.78 16.62 -9.98
N ASP A 757 -12.04 16.58 -11.08
CA ASP A 757 -11.91 15.42 -11.97
C ASP A 757 -10.44 15.19 -12.29
N ILE A 758 -9.88 14.06 -11.85
CA ILE A 758 -8.45 13.74 -12.02
C ILE A 758 -8.07 13.56 -13.49
N ILE A 759 -8.99 13.09 -14.34
CA ILE A 759 -8.72 12.69 -15.72
C ILE A 759 -8.97 13.85 -16.68
N TYR A 760 -10.19 14.39 -16.66
CA TYR A 760 -10.70 15.37 -17.62
C TYR A 760 -10.53 16.82 -17.17
N GLY A 761 -10.20 17.10 -15.90
CA GLY A 761 -9.85 18.46 -15.46
C GLY A 761 -10.95 19.48 -15.64
N THR A 762 -12.19 19.12 -15.32
CA THR A 762 -13.36 20.00 -15.44
C THR A 762 -13.77 20.65 -14.12
N GLY A 763 -13.21 20.20 -12.99
CA GLY A 763 -13.59 20.66 -11.66
C GLY A 763 -13.03 22.05 -11.34
N LYS A 764 -13.79 22.83 -10.57
CA LYS A 764 -13.44 24.21 -10.21
C LYS A 764 -12.38 24.32 -9.10
N ASP A 765 -12.24 23.30 -8.24
CA ASP A 765 -11.44 23.37 -7.00
C ASP A 765 -10.04 22.76 -7.15
N GLN A 766 -9.66 22.32 -8.36
CA GLN A 766 -8.35 21.71 -8.68
C GLN A 766 -7.40 22.69 -9.40
N LYS A 767 -6.09 22.51 -9.21
CA LYS A 767 -5.01 23.26 -9.87
C LYS A 767 -4.59 22.68 -11.23
N THR A 768 -4.82 21.39 -11.45
CA THR A 768 -4.33 20.63 -12.62
C THR A 768 -5.13 19.34 -12.80
N SER A 769 -4.85 18.57 -13.85
CA SER A 769 -5.46 17.30 -14.19
C SER A 769 -4.54 16.46 -15.08
N TYR A 770 -4.91 15.21 -15.36
CA TYR A 770 -4.22 14.43 -16.38
C TYR A 770 -4.26 15.12 -17.75
N ARG A 771 -5.43 15.63 -18.19
CA ARG A 771 -5.60 16.41 -19.44
C ARG A 771 -4.58 17.54 -19.59
N GLU A 772 -4.42 18.35 -18.55
CA GLU A 772 -3.54 19.53 -18.57
C GLU A 772 -2.06 19.15 -18.43
N ALA A 773 -1.76 18.15 -17.60
CA ALA A 773 -0.41 17.63 -17.45
C ALA A 773 0.10 16.90 -18.70
N ILE A 774 -0.74 16.10 -19.37
CA ILE A 774 -0.34 15.38 -20.59
C ILE A 774 -0.16 16.34 -21.77
N LYS A 775 -1.03 17.36 -21.92
CA LYS A 775 -0.82 18.46 -22.87
C LYS A 775 0.56 19.10 -22.66
N SER A 776 0.83 19.54 -21.43
CA SER A 776 2.09 20.19 -21.04
C SER A 776 3.31 19.28 -21.25
N TYR A 777 3.18 17.97 -20.97
CA TYR A 777 4.22 16.97 -21.18
C TYR A 777 4.53 16.76 -22.67
N LEU A 778 3.51 16.62 -23.51
CA LEU A 778 3.67 16.40 -24.95
C LEU A 778 4.26 17.64 -25.64
N GLU A 779 3.75 18.84 -25.32
CA GLU A 779 4.29 20.12 -25.79
C GLU A 779 5.78 20.28 -25.41
N LYS A 780 6.13 20.03 -24.14
CA LYS A 780 7.52 20.07 -23.64
C LYS A 780 8.45 19.08 -24.36
N ASN A 781 7.94 17.92 -24.77
CA ASN A 781 8.68 16.92 -25.54
C ASN A 781 8.57 17.12 -27.07
N SER A 782 7.98 18.23 -27.54
CA SER A 782 7.74 18.55 -28.96
C SER A 782 6.88 17.52 -29.72
N VAL A 783 6.09 16.71 -29.00
CA VAL A 783 5.23 15.67 -29.57
C VAL A 783 3.94 16.30 -30.11
N GLN A 784 3.68 16.16 -31.41
CA GLN A 784 2.50 16.72 -32.09
C GLN A 784 1.27 15.78 -32.04
N ASN A 785 1.45 14.56 -31.53
CA ASN A 785 0.42 13.54 -31.44
C ASN A 785 -0.53 13.82 -30.26
N LYS A 786 -1.80 13.45 -30.43
CA LYS A 786 -2.80 13.43 -29.36
C LYS A 786 -2.85 12.05 -28.70
N THR A 787 -3.45 11.96 -27.53
CA THR A 787 -3.71 10.66 -26.89
C THR A 787 -5.10 10.11 -27.24
N HIS A 788 -5.36 8.88 -26.84
CA HIS A 788 -6.60 8.15 -27.10
C HIS A 788 -7.81 8.75 -26.38
N LEU A 789 -7.63 9.31 -25.17
CA LEU A 789 -8.69 10.05 -24.48
C LEU A 789 -8.94 11.44 -25.08
N PHE A 790 -7.91 12.06 -25.67
CA PHE A 790 -7.95 13.45 -26.15
C PHE A 790 -7.84 13.59 -27.69
N LYS A 791 -8.32 12.59 -28.45
CA LYS A 791 -8.35 12.54 -29.93
C LYS A 791 -8.85 13.84 -30.59
N ASN A 792 -9.85 14.49 -30.00
CA ASN A 792 -10.43 15.74 -30.52
C ASN A 792 -9.58 16.96 -30.17
N GLY A 793 -9.05 17.02 -28.95
CA GLY A 793 -8.14 18.06 -28.45
C GLY A 793 -8.10 18.05 -26.93
N PHE A 794 -7.21 18.86 -26.35
CA PHE A 794 -7.10 19.02 -24.90
C PHE A 794 -7.97 20.17 -24.35
N GLU A 795 -8.54 21.01 -25.20
CA GLU A 795 -9.37 22.15 -24.76
C GLU A 795 -10.76 21.67 -24.29
N THR A 796 -11.33 22.35 -23.29
CA THR A 796 -12.48 21.85 -22.50
C THR A 796 -13.75 21.61 -23.32
N GLU A 797 -13.94 22.33 -24.42
CA GLU A 797 -15.03 22.15 -25.39
C GLU A 797 -14.96 20.83 -26.18
N ASN A 798 -13.82 20.11 -26.15
CA ASN A 798 -13.66 18.79 -26.75
C ASN A 798 -14.06 17.64 -25.82
N ILE A 799 -14.37 17.95 -24.56
CA ILE A 799 -14.71 16.98 -23.52
C ILE A 799 -16.21 16.65 -23.56
N ASP A 800 -16.54 15.38 -23.41
CA ASP A 800 -17.93 14.93 -23.35
C ASP A 800 -18.69 15.66 -22.22
N GLN A 801 -19.88 16.15 -22.53
CA GLN A 801 -20.74 16.89 -21.61
C GLN A 801 -21.13 16.07 -20.37
N ALA A 802 -21.01 14.73 -20.40
CA ALA A 802 -21.12 13.87 -19.23
C ALA A 802 -20.03 14.14 -18.18
N PHE A 803 -18.82 14.53 -18.59
CA PHE A 803 -17.73 14.87 -17.67
C PHE A 803 -17.67 16.36 -17.33
N VAL A 804 -18.33 17.25 -18.08
CA VAL A 804 -18.42 18.67 -17.69
C VAL A 804 -19.34 18.82 -16.48
N PHE A 805 -18.86 19.44 -15.39
CA PHE A 805 -19.71 19.73 -14.23
C PHE A 805 -20.78 20.76 -14.60
N LYS A 806 -22.02 20.51 -14.16
CA LYS A 806 -23.12 21.46 -14.30
C LYS A 806 -22.89 22.65 -13.35
N LYS A 807 -23.24 23.85 -13.81
CA LYS A 807 -23.18 25.10 -13.04
C LYS A 807 -24.43 25.29 -12.20
#